data_AF-A0A4W6FR55-F1
#
_entry.id   AF-A0A4W6FR55-F1
#
_cell.length_a   1.000
_cell.length_b   1.000
_cell.length_c   1.000
_cell.angle_alpha   90.00
_cell.angle_beta   90.00
_cell.angle_gamma   90.00
#
_symmetry.space_group_name_H-M   'P 1'
#
loop_
_entity.id
_entity.type
_entity.pdbx_description
1 polymer ?
#
loop_
_entity_poly.entity_id
_entity_poly.type
_entity_poly.pdbx_seq_one_letter_code
_entity_poly.pdbx_strand_id
1 'polypeptide(L)'
;VNGHHQENGMENMTLFEVVKMGKSATQSVVDDWIEAYKHDRDVALLDLINFFIQCSGCKGAVSGEMFRHMQNSEIIRKMTEEFDEDSGDYPLTLSGPQWKKFRISFCDFIAVLVRQCQYSIIYDEYMMDTVISLLTGLSDSQVRAFRHTSTLAAMKLMTALVNVALNLSINMDNTQRQYEAERNKVIAKRANDRLELLLQKRKELQENQDEIENMMNAIFKGVFVHRYRDAIAEIRAICIEEIGVWMKLYSDAFLNDSYLKYVGWTMHDKSMLWRSYLQAIKLLTLVLQSSDEVLTAEDCESVYHLVYSAHRPIAVSAGEFLFKKLFSHRGPEEEGLPRRGRQSLNGSLIKTTVFFFLESELHEHGAYLVDSLWECASELLKDWESMISLLLDEPMPGEEALTDRQETALVEIMLCAVRQACECHPPVGRGTGKRVLTAKEKKTQLDDRTRITEMFAVALPLLLAKYCVDIDKVTNLLQIPKYFDLDIYTTGRLEKHLDALLRQIWEVVDKHTDTEVLEACSTTYHYLCNEEFTIFNRVDIARSQLLDELVDKFNRLLEDFLQEGEEPDDDDAYQVLSTLKKISAFHNAHDLSKWDLFTSNYRLLNTGLQNGDMPEQIVIHAMQCTHYIIMWHLAKVSDGGSLKGDMVTLRKQMRAFSLMCQRYLNSINTAVKEQAFTILCDLLLIFSHQIMSSGREQLEPLVYTPDASLQAELLNFILDQVFIDQDDDNNSTDGQPDDEASKIEALHKRRNLLAAYCKLIIYNVVEINTGADIFKQYMRYYNDYGDIIKETMSKTRQIDKIQCAKTLILSLQKLFNEMLSELGFNFDRSSSAFCGIKELARRFSLTFGLDQLKTREAIAMLHKDGIEFAFKEPSPQGEGSPPLNLAFLDILSEFSSKLIRQDKRTVHMYLERFMTFQMALQREDCWLPLISYRNSLQTGGDDDTMSVISGISSRGSTIRSKKSKPAAASKRKLPEAEENSCSSSDAVWMNREQNVQTPVMIHSPHLTSTVLRDPKKMRPEDSFTAAYTMPAEQHQPVPTHRRGSGLMEDDEEPIVEDVMMSSEDRLEDINEGMDFDTMDIDLPASKNRRERTELKPDYFDPSSIMDDSVLNVSMY
;
A
#
# COMPACT_ATOMS: atom_id res chain seq x y z
N VAL A 1 42.46 2.49 50.65
CA VAL A 1 43.70 2.05 49.98
C VAL A 1 43.29 1.27 48.76
N ASN A 2 43.84 1.61 47.60
CA ASN A 2 43.73 0.94 46.29
C ASN A 2 42.32 0.49 45.86
N GLY A 3 41.66 1.31 45.04
CA GLY A 3 40.70 0.80 44.05
C GLY A 3 41.44 0.30 42.81
N HIS A 4 40.82 -0.60 42.05
CA HIS A 4 41.29 -0.98 40.71
C HIS A 4 40.46 -0.25 39.65
N HIS A 5 41.12 0.52 38.78
CA HIS A 5 40.55 0.96 37.52
C HIS A 5 40.42 -0.25 36.58
N GLN A 6 39.33 -0.29 35.79
CA GLN A 6 39.22 -1.17 34.62
C GLN A 6 39.64 -0.39 33.37
N GLU A 7 40.94 -0.13 33.26
CA GLU A 7 41.57 0.31 32.02
C GLU A 7 42.07 -0.93 31.28
N ASN A 8 41.44 -1.25 30.13
CA ASN A 8 42.05 -1.87 28.94
C ASN A 8 40.94 -2.15 27.89
N GLY A 9 41.14 -1.68 26.66
CA GLY A 9 40.25 -1.99 25.51
C GLY A 9 39.47 -0.83 24.90
N MET A 10 39.67 0.41 25.36
CA MET A 10 38.96 1.60 24.84
C MET A 10 39.87 2.66 24.18
N GLU A 11 41.19 2.53 24.33
CA GLU A 11 42.18 3.56 23.97
C GLU A 11 42.56 3.63 22.47
N ASN A 12 42.11 2.67 21.65
CA ASN A 12 42.49 2.53 20.23
C ASN A 12 41.29 2.42 19.26
N MET A 13 40.11 2.96 19.61
CA MET A 13 38.95 3.01 18.69
C MET A 13 38.97 4.30 17.86
N THR A 14 38.65 4.21 16.56
CA THR A 14 38.58 5.41 15.70
C THR A 14 37.31 6.23 15.98
N LEU A 15 37.33 7.52 15.63
CA LEU A 15 36.17 8.41 15.74
C LEU A 15 34.92 7.86 15.02
N PHE A 16 35.12 7.15 13.89
CA PHE A 16 34.04 6.45 13.18
C PHE A 16 33.45 5.32 14.01
N GLU A 17 34.27 4.49 14.66
CA GLU A 17 33.80 3.40 15.53
C GLU A 17 33.03 3.92 16.73
N VAL A 18 33.51 4.99 17.38
CA VAL A 18 32.84 5.63 18.52
C VAL A 18 31.44 6.12 18.12
N VAL A 19 31.32 6.86 17.00
CA VAL A 19 30.03 7.36 16.48
C VAL A 19 29.13 6.21 16.01
N LYS A 20 29.67 5.19 15.36
CA LYS A 20 28.94 4.00 14.89
C LYS A 20 28.39 3.12 16.02
N MET A 21 29.09 3.04 17.15
CA MET A 21 28.55 2.38 18.35
C MET A 21 27.53 3.30 19.07
N GLY A 22 27.80 4.60 19.14
CA GLY A 22 26.94 5.59 19.81
C GLY A 22 26.66 5.23 21.27
N LYS A 23 27.69 4.76 21.99
CA LYS A 23 27.62 4.40 23.42
C LYS A 23 27.83 5.63 24.32
N SER A 24 28.73 6.52 23.90
CA SER A 24 28.97 7.82 24.53
C SER A 24 27.93 8.85 24.08
N ALA A 25 27.70 9.88 24.89
CA ALA A 25 26.93 11.04 24.45
C ALA A 25 27.73 11.81 23.40
N THR A 26 27.10 12.19 22.28
CA THR A 26 27.76 12.84 21.12
C THR A 26 28.56 14.09 21.52
N GLN A 27 28.07 14.86 22.49
CA GLN A 27 28.78 16.03 23.00
C GLN A 27 30.11 15.67 23.68
N SER A 28 30.21 14.56 24.43
CA SER A 28 31.50 14.16 25.03
C SER A 28 32.55 13.97 23.95
N VAL A 29 32.21 13.20 22.90
CA VAL A 29 33.12 12.90 21.78
C VAL A 29 33.56 14.17 21.04
N VAL A 30 32.70 15.19 20.97
CA VAL A 30 33.03 16.52 20.43
C VAL A 30 33.93 17.31 21.38
N ASP A 31 33.61 17.34 22.68
CA ASP A 31 34.38 18.07 23.68
C ASP A 31 35.80 17.46 23.84
N ASP A 32 35.91 16.13 23.79
CA ASP A 32 37.17 15.36 23.76
C ASP A 32 38.00 15.70 22.50
N TRP A 33 37.39 15.73 21.31
CA TRP A 33 38.06 16.13 20.06
C TRP A 33 38.48 17.61 20.07
N ILE A 34 37.69 18.49 20.68
CA ILE A 34 38.00 19.92 20.86
C ILE A 34 39.19 20.12 21.82
N GLU A 35 39.37 19.26 22.83
CA GLU A 35 40.59 19.28 23.65
C GLU A 35 41.82 18.78 22.86
N ALA A 36 41.68 17.72 22.07
CA ALA A 36 42.74 17.25 21.17
C ALA A 36 43.16 18.34 20.16
N TYR A 37 42.21 19.04 19.53
CA TYR A 37 42.49 20.13 18.59
C TYR A 37 43.18 21.34 19.22
N LYS A 38 42.93 21.61 20.52
CA LYS A 38 43.66 22.63 21.29
C LYS A 38 45.09 22.20 21.66
N HIS A 39 45.39 20.90 21.62
CA HIS A 39 46.72 20.36 21.89
C HIS A 39 47.56 20.26 20.61
N ASP A 40 47.04 19.63 19.56
CA ASP A 40 47.66 19.54 18.24
C ASP A 40 46.59 19.59 17.14
N ARG A 41 46.63 20.66 16.33
CA ARG A 41 45.66 20.92 15.26
C ARG A 41 45.83 19.97 14.07
N ASP A 42 47.08 19.62 13.72
CA ASP A 42 47.37 18.72 12.58
C ASP A 42 46.78 17.34 12.86
N VAL A 43 47.01 16.82 14.07
CA VAL A 43 46.58 15.47 14.46
C VAL A 43 45.05 15.39 14.56
N ALA A 44 44.41 16.34 15.24
CA ALA A 44 42.95 16.33 15.39
C ALA A 44 42.21 16.52 14.05
N LEU A 45 42.75 17.33 13.13
CA LEU A 45 42.20 17.43 11.77
C LEU A 45 42.44 16.15 10.95
N LEU A 46 43.59 15.50 11.08
CA LEU A 46 43.85 14.22 10.42
C LEU A 46 42.83 13.14 10.85
N ASP A 47 42.46 13.09 12.13
CA ASP A 47 41.42 12.20 12.64
C ASP A 47 40.02 12.57 12.12
N LEU A 48 39.70 13.86 11.98
CA LEU A 48 38.43 14.33 11.43
C LEU A 48 38.32 14.08 9.91
N ILE A 49 39.42 14.21 9.16
CA ILE A 49 39.52 13.85 7.75
C ILE A 49 39.28 12.33 7.59
N ASN A 50 40.00 11.51 8.37
CA ASN A 50 39.84 10.06 8.36
C ASN A 50 38.42 9.63 8.77
N PHE A 51 37.77 10.35 9.70
CA PHE A 51 36.38 10.12 10.06
C PHE A 51 35.43 10.26 8.87
N PHE A 52 35.52 11.33 8.06
CA PHE A 52 34.65 11.48 6.88
C PHE A 52 34.93 10.42 5.80
N ILE A 53 36.19 10.03 5.62
CA ILE A 53 36.60 8.93 4.71
C ILE A 53 36.03 7.59 5.18
N GLN A 54 36.19 7.23 6.46
CA GLN A 54 35.67 5.98 7.04
C GLN A 54 34.14 5.93 7.12
N CYS A 55 33.49 7.07 7.37
CA CYS A 55 32.03 7.19 7.26
C CYS A 55 31.51 6.91 5.85
N SER A 56 32.35 7.07 4.83
CA SER A 56 32.03 6.74 3.44
C SER A 56 32.26 5.27 3.10
N GLY A 57 32.72 4.43 4.04
CA GLY A 57 32.97 3.00 3.83
C GLY A 57 34.39 2.63 3.40
N CYS A 58 35.19 3.61 2.97
CA CYS A 58 36.61 3.43 2.63
C CYS A 58 37.40 2.87 3.81
N LYS A 59 38.15 1.77 3.61
CA LYS A 59 39.00 1.15 4.65
C LYS A 59 40.40 1.76 4.73
N GLY A 60 40.88 2.43 3.69
CA GLY A 60 42.16 3.13 3.67
C GLY A 60 42.23 4.30 4.68
N ALA A 61 43.43 4.82 4.91
CA ALA A 61 43.66 5.92 5.85
C ALA A 61 44.59 7.01 5.29
N VAL A 62 44.20 8.27 5.46
CA VAL A 62 45.05 9.43 5.19
C VAL A 62 46.13 9.50 6.27
N SER A 63 47.40 9.56 5.86
CA SER A 63 48.54 9.71 6.77
C SER A 63 48.93 11.18 6.97
N GLY A 64 49.66 11.48 8.05
CA GLY A 64 50.19 12.83 8.30
C GLY A 64 51.18 13.32 7.25
N GLU A 65 51.82 12.43 6.49
CA GLU A 65 52.64 12.81 5.33
C GLU A 65 51.76 13.23 4.15
N MET A 66 50.65 12.51 3.90
CA MET A 66 49.68 12.88 2.86
C MET A 66 49.05 14.24 3.17
N PHE A 67 48.56 14.45 4.40
CA PHE A 67 47.92 15.69 4.83
C PHE A 67 48.83 16.93 4.71
N ARG A 68 50.15 16.78 4.94
CA ARG A 68 51.10 17.90 4.85
C ARG A 68 51.64 18.18 3.45
N HIS A 69 51.51 17.24 2.50
CA HIS A 69 52.24 17.29 1.22
C HIS A 69 51.41 17.01 -0.03
N MET A 70 50.16 16.54 0.10
CA MET A 70 49.26 16.27 -1.03
C MET A 70 48.05 17.22 -1.00
N GLN A 71 47.52 17.54 -2.19
CA GLN A 71 46.26 18.29 -2.32
C GLN A 71 45.05 17.36 -2.11
N ASN A 72 43.90 17.92 -1.72
CA ASN A 72 42.67 17.14 -1.48
C ASN A 72 42.27 16.27 -2.68
N SER A 73 42.45 16.73 -3.92
CA SER A 73 42.20 15.93 -5.13
C SER A 73 43.12 14.71 -5.26
N GLU A 74 44.39 14.82 -4.85
CA GLU A 74 45.36 13.74 -4.86
C GLU A 74 45.09 12.75 -3.72
N ILE A 75 44.71 13.26 -2.54
CA ILE A 75 44.28 12.46 -1.39
C ILE A 75 43.05 11.65 -1.78
N ILE A 76 42.00 12.27 -2.33
CA ILE A 76 40.76 11.59 -2.75
C ILE A 76 41.01 10.54 -3.83
N ARG A 77 41.91 10.80 -4.79
CA ARG A 77 42.34 9.76 -5.75
C ARG A 77 42.98 8.57 -5.04
N LYS A 78 43.91 8.81 -4.11
CA LYS A 78 44.54 7.73 -3.33
C LYS A 78 43.54 6.99 -2.43
N MET A 79 42.58 7.68 -1.81
CA MET A 79 41.51 7.05 -1.02
C MET A 79 40.50 6.28 -1.88
N THR A 80 40.45 6.54 -3.19
CA THR A 80 39.71 5.73 -4.17
C THR A 80 40.50 4.48 -4.57
N GLU A 81 41.83 4.60 -4.74
CA GLU A 81 42.73 3.47 -4.98
C GLU A 81 42.86 2.53 -3.75
N GLU A 82 42.76 3.07 -2.54
CA GLU A 82 42.81 2.36 -1.25
C GLU A 82 41.41 2.18 -0.62
N PHE A 83 40.34 2.17 -1.42
CA PHE A 83 38.97 2.04 -0.89
C PHE A 83 38.69 0.66 -0.28
N ASP A 84 39.20 -0.40 -0.93
CA ASP A 84 39.15 -1.80 -0.49
C ASP A 84 37.72 -2.30 -0.16
N GLU A 85 36.75 -2.10 -1.06
CA GLU A 85 35.38 -2.57 -0.86
C GLU A 85 35.19 -4.07 -1.12
N ASP A 86 34.45 -4.75 -0.24
CA ASP A 86 34.02 -6.16 -0.42
C ASP A 86 32.71 -6.27 -1.25
N SER A 87 31.94 -5.17 -1.32
CA SER A 87 30.75 -4.96 -2.15
C SER A 87 30.49 -3.45 -2.28
N GLY A 88 29.69 -3.01 -3.26
CA GLY A 88 29.36 -1.59 -3.49
C GLY A 88 28.46 -0.92 -2.42
N ASP A 89 28.40 -1.47 -1.22
CA ASP A 89 27.61 -0.99 -0.08
C ASP A 89 28.46 -0.14 0.88
N TYR A 90 27.87 0.93 1.41
CA TYR A 90 28.56 1.85 2.33
C TYR A 90 27.64 2.25 3.50
N PRO A 91 28.17 2.85 4.58
CA PRO A 91 27.42 3.09 5.84
C PRO A 91 26.08 3.85 5.76
N LEU A 92 25.76 4.48 4.63
CA LEU A 92 24.49 5.17 4.39
C LEU A 92 23.47 4.39 3.54
N THR A 93 23.88 3.35 2.79
CA THR A 93 22.97 2.41 2.08
C THR A 93 22.64 1.19 2.93
N LEU A 94 23.58 0.75 3.76
CA LEU A 94 23.45 -0.47 4.57
C LEU A 94 22.19 -0.46 5.46
N SER A 95 21.40 -1.51 5.33
CA SER A 95 20.14 -1.66 6.06
C SER A 95 20.34 -2.20 7.48
N GLY A 96 19.52 -1.70 8.42
CA GLY A 96 19.39 -2.23 9.78
C GLY A 96 19.33 -1.15 10.87
N PRO A 97 18.97 -1.51 12.12
CA PRO A 97 18.85 -0.55 13.22
C PRO A 97 20.18 0.16 13.55
N GLN A 98 21.31 -0.55 13.47
CA GLN A 98 22.63 0.02 13.75
C GLN A 98 23.00 1.12 12.75
N TRP A 99 22.80 0.89 11.45
CA TRP A 99 23.14 1.86 10.40
C TRP A 99 22.18 3.05 10.38
N LYS A 100 20.89 2.83 10.68
CA LYS A 100 19.94 3.93 10.97
C LYS A 100 20.40 4.79 12.16
N LYS A 101 20.86 4.17 13.25
CA LYS A 101 21.43 4.90 14.40
C LYS A 101 22.71 5.65 14.01
N PHE A 102 23.63 5.01 13.29
CA PHE A 102 24.87 5.64 12.80
C PHE A 102 24.56 6.89 11.95
N ARG A 103 23.62 6.82 10.99
CA ARG A 103 23.23 8.00 10.18
C ARG A 103 22.75 9.17 11.04
N ILE A 104 22.00 8.89 12.11
CA ILE A 104 21.57 9.93 13.07
C ILE A 104 22.80 10.46 13.83
N SER A 105 23.59 9.59 14.46
CA SER A 105 24.77 9.97 15.25
C SER A 105 25.84 10.72 14.45
N PHE A 106 25.98 10.42 13.15
CA PHE A 106 26.83 11.14 12.20
C PHE A 106 26.34 12.58 11.95
N CYS A 107 25.03 12.75 11.69
CA CYS A 107 24.43 14.08 11.54
C CYS A 107 24.53 14.90 12.84
N ASP A 108 24.25 14.27 13.99
CA ASP A 108 24.32 14.89 15.31
C ASP A 108 25.76 15.31 15.66
N PHE A 109 26.76 14.50 15.31
CA PHE A 109 28.17 14.81 15.58
C PHE A 109 28.58 16.12 14.89
N ILE A 110 28.27 16.26 13.59
CA ILE A 110 28.57 17.47 12.82
C ILE A 110 27.84 18.69 13.41
N ALA A 111 26.55 18.54 13.74
CA ALA A 111 25.75 19.63 14.29
C ALA A 111 26.18 20.06 15.71
N VAL A 112 26.70 19.14 16.53
CA VAL A 112 27.22 19.45 17.87
C VAL A 112 28.63 20.02 17.79
N LEU A 113 29.50 19.52 16.90
CA LEU A 113 30.86 20.02 16.67
C LEU A 113 30.86 21.52 16.36
N VAL A 114 30.11 21.93 15.34
CA VAL A 114 29.97 23.34 14.94
C VAL A 114 29.41 24.18 16.09
N ARG A 115 28.42 23.65 16.84
CA ARG A 115 27.78 24.35 17.96
C ARG A 115 28.75 24.61 19.12
N GLN A 116 29.68 23.70 19.42
CA GLN A 116 30.69 23.95 20.46
C GLN A 116 31.81 24.89 19.97
N CYS A 117 32.18 24.79 18.69
CA CYS A 117 33.18 25.68 18.09
C CYS A 117 32.70 27.14 17.87
N GLN A 118 31.38 27.40 17.90
CA GLN A 118 30.73 28.64 17.42
C GLN A 118 31.22 29.97 18.04
N TYR A 119 31.94 29.93 19.16
CA TYR A 119 32.44 31.11 19.89
C TYR A 119 33.98 31.27 19.85
N SER A 120 34.72 30.39 19.16
CA SER A 120 36.18 30.50 19.05
C SER A 120 36.76 29.77 17.84
N ILE A 121 36.85 28.43 17.90
CA ILE A 121 37.52 27.58 16.90
C ILE A 121 36.96 27.75 15.48
N ILE A 122 35.67 28.09 15.34
CA ILE A 122 35.04 28.28 14.03
C ILE A 122 35.62 29.48 13.24
N TYR A 123 36.29 30.43 13.91
CA TYR A 123 36.90 31.63 13.32
C TYR A 123 38.44 31.57 13.33
N ASP A 124 39.04 30.36 13.33
CA ASP A 124 40.49 30.20 13.49
C ASP A 124 41.29 30.10 12.17
N GLU A 125 40.63 30.42 11.05
CA GLU A 125 41.16 30.43 9.67
C GLU A 125 41.79 29.08 9.24
N TYR A 126 41.44 27.96 9.89
CA TYR A 126 42.08 26.67 9.64
C TYR A 126 41.15 25.45 9.74
N MET A 127 40.35 25.34 10.81
CA MET A 127 39.52 24.17 11.07
C MET A 127 38.43 23.98 10.01
N MET A 128 37.65 25.04 9.77
CA MET A 128 36.50 25.00 8.87
C MET A 128 36.92 24.94 7.40
N ASP A 129 37.92 25.71 6.98
CA ASP A 129 38.48 25.68 5.62
C ASP A 129 38.95 24.29 5.21
N THR A 130 39.67 23.60 6.10
CA THR A 130 40.14 22.23 5.87
C THR A 130 38.96 21.27 5.65
N VAL A 131 37.92 21.37 6.48
CA VAL A 131 36.72 20.52 6.41
C VAL A 131 35.88 20.83 5.16
N ILE A 132 35.60 22.12 4.88
CA ILE A 132 34.81 22.55 3.73
C ILE A 132 35.52 22.19 2.42
N SER A 133 36.85 22.38 2.34
CA SER A 133 37.66 21.99 1.18
C SER A 133 37.62 20.48 0.93
N LEU A 134 37.77 19.66 1.99
CA LEU A 134 37.67 18.20 1.88
C LEU A 134 36.27 17.76 1.42
N LEU A 135 35.21 18.24 2.10
CA LEU A 135 33.84 17.85 1.81
C LEU A 135 33.41 18.26 0.41
N THR A 136 33.83 19.45 -0.05
CA THR A 136 33.61 19.92 -1.42
C THR A 136 34.28 18.99 -2.42
N GLY A 137 35.58 18.69 -2.25
CA GLY A 137 36.30 17.76 -3.13
C GLY A 137 35.69 16.35 -3.16
N LEU A 138 35.30 15.81 -1.99
CA LEU A 138 34.62 14.51 -1.92
C LEU A 138 33.26 14.53 -2.61
N SER A 139 32.55 15.67 -2.58
CA SER A 139 31.24 15.83 -3.23
C SER A 139 31.30 15.91 -4.75
N ASP A 140 32.48 16.12 -5.34
CA ASP A 140 32.67 16.04 -6.81
C ASP A 140 33.26 14.69 -7.26
N SER A 141 33.57 13.78 -6.32
CA SER A 141 34.05 12.45 -6.64
C SER A 141 33.00 11.63 -7.40
N GLN A 142 33.45 10.89 -8.42
CA GLN A 142 32.59 9.96 -9.15
C GLN A 142 32.14 8.78 -8.26
N VAL A 143 32.92 8.43 -7.23
CA VAL A 143 32.58 7.41 -6.24
C VAL A 143 31.33 7.83 -5.47
N ARG A 144 30.22 7.10 -5.68
CA ARG A 144 28.91 7.38 -5.03
C ARG A 144 29.02 7.41 -3.51
N ALA A 145 29.83 6.52 -2.92
CA ALA A 145 29.99 6.40 -1.48
C ALA A 145 30.59 7.65 -0.83
N PHE A 146 31.69 8.18 -1.39
CA PHE A 146 32.24 9.48 -0.99
C PHE A 146 31.22 10.61 -1.24
N ARG A 147 30.66 10.69 -2.45
CA ARG A 147 29.80 11.81 -2.86
C ARG A 147 28.51 11.94 -2.04
N HIS A 148 27.84 10.83 -1.74
CA HIS A 148 26.64 10.80 -0.91
C HIS A 148 26.98 11.21 0.54
N THR A 149 28.05 10.64 1.10
CA THR A 149 28.44 10.88 2.50
C THR A 149 28.92 12.31 2.72
N SER A 150 29.75 12.85 1.82
CA SER A 150 30.22 14.23 1.90
C SER A 150 29.11 15.24 1.64
N THR A 151 28.16 14.96 0.74
CA THR A 151 26.98 15.82 0.55
C THR A 151 26.14 15.85 1.82
N LEU A 152 25.84 14.70 2.44
CA LEU A 152 25.12 14.67 3.71
C LEU A 152 25.86 15.44 4.82
N ALA A 153 27.18 15.27 4.91
CA ALA A 153 28.00 16.01 5.85
C ALA A 153 27.97 17.53 5.61
N ALA A 154 28.16 17.96 4.36
CA ALA A 154 28.18 19.36 3.96
C ALA A 154 26.83 20.04 4.17
N MET A 155 25.70 19.37 3.86
CA MET A 155 24.39 19.95 4.11
C MET A 155 24.10 20.05 5.63
N LYS A 156 24.54 19.09 6.45
CA LYS A 156 24.44 19.20 7.92
C LYS A 156 25.37 20.27 8.51
N LEU A 157 26.55 20.44 7.95
CA LEU A 157 27.49 21.52 8.26
C LEU A 157 26.87 22.90 7.96
N MET A 158 26.26 23.05 6.78
CA MET A 158 25.48 24.23 6.39
C MET A 158 24.32 24.49 7.36
N THR A 159 23.49 23.49 7.67
CA THR A 159 22.39 23.61 8.66
C THR A 159 22.90 24.07 10.03
N ALA A 160 24.09 23.63 10.45
CA ALA A 160 24.71 24.09 11.69
C ALA A 160 25.24 25.53 11.60
N LEU A 161 25.83 25.94 10.48
CA LEU A 161 26.26 27.32 10.24
C LEU A 161 25.08 28.31 10.21
N VAL A 162 23.94 27.93 9.62
CA VAL A 162 22.70 28.76 9.65
C VAL A 162 22.22 29.00 11.09
N ASN A 163 22.38 28.04 12.00
CA ASN A 163 22.12 28.26 13.44
C ASN A 163 23.10 29.28 14.06
N VAL A 164 24.37 29.28 13.65
CA VAL A 164 25.36 30.26 14.14
C VAL A 164 25.08 31.66 13.59
N ALA A 165 24.74 31.80 12.30
CA ALA A 165 24.34 33.06 11.70
C ALA A 165 23.09 33.66 12.39
N LEU A 166 22.07 32.84 12.67
CA LEU A 166 20.90 33.24 13.45
C LEU A 166 21.29 33.71 14.86
N ASN A 167 22.16 32.97 15.55
CA ASN A 167 22.67 33.35 16.88
C ASN A 167 23.48 34.66 16.85
N LEU A 168 24.30 34.88 15.83
CA LEU A 168 25.08 36.11 15.64
C LEU A 168 24.15 37.30 15.36
N SER A 169 23.19 37.15 14.44
CA SER A 169 22.17 38.14 14.14
C SER A 169 21.41 38.59 15.39
N ILE A 170 20.86 37.65 16.18
CA ILE A 170 20.19 37.93 17.46
C ILE A 170 21.12 38.66 18.45
N ASN A 171 22.41 38.30 18.51
CA ASN A 171 23.38 38.95 19.38
C ASN A 171 23.79 40.35 18.90
N MET A 172 23.86 40.57 17.59
CA MET A 172 24.11 41.88 16.97
C MET A 172 22.96 42.82 17.29
N ASP A 173 21.72 42.37 17.12
CA ASP A 173 20.49 43.07 17.47
C ASP A 173 20.40 43.44 18.96
N ASN A 174 20.71 42.49 19.84
CA ASN A 174 20.80 42.72 21.28
C ASN A 174 21.91 43.72 21.65
N THR A 175 23.02 43.74 20.90
CA THR A 175 24.14 44.68 21.10
C THR A 175 23.80 46.07 20.56
N GLN A 176 23.12 46.16 19.42
CA GLN A 176 22.61 47.40 18.82
C GLN A 176 21.59 48.08 19.74
N ARG A 177 20.60 47.33 20.25
CA ARG A 177 19.62 47.83 21.24
C ARG A 177 20.29 48.30 22.54
N GLN A 178 21.35 47.64 23.00
CA GLN A 178 22.16 48.12 24.14
C GLN A 178 22.95 49.40 23.83
N TYR A 179 23.56 49.49 22.65
CA TYR A 179 24.27 50.68 22.18
C TYR A 179 23.34 51.89 22.10
N GLU A 180 22.15 51.72 21.51
CA GLU A 180 21.13 52.78 21.45
C GLU A 180 20.61 53.18 22.83
N ALA A 181 20.34 52.22 23.72
CA ALA A 181 19.90 52.51 25.09
C ALA A 181 20.95 53.28 25.90
N GLU A 182 22.25 53.01 25.71
CA GLU A 182 23.34 53.78 26.34
C GLU A 182 23.53 55.15 25.66
N ARG A 183 23.39 55.23 24.32
CA ARG A 183 23.52 56.45 23.52
C ARG A 183 22.42 57.46 23.85
N ASN A 184 21.20 56.98 24.04
CA ASN A 184 20.02 57.81 24.29
C ASN A 184 19.95 58.33 25.74
N LYS A 185 20.89 57.96 26.62
CA LYS A 185 21.02 58.59 27.94
C LYS A 185 21.42 60.06 27.82
N VAL A 186 20.90 60.86 28.74
CA VAL A 186 21.35 62.24 29.00
C VAL A 186 22.86 62.26 29.20
N ILE A 187 23.56 63.21 28.58
CA ILE A 187 25.03 63.25 28.46
C ILE A 187 25.75 63.05 29.81
N ALA A 188 25.25 63.66 30.89
CA ALA A 188 25.83 63.53 32.24
C ALA A 188 25.65 62.14 32.90
N LYS A 189 24.97 61.19 32.25
CA LYS A 189 24.76 59.79 32.69
C LYS A 189 25.16 58.77 31.62
N ARG A 190 25.78 59.21 30.52
CA ARG A 190 26.23 58.35 29.41
C ARG A 190 27.65 57.85 29.70
N ALA A 191 27.85 56.53 29.69
CA ALA A 191 29.19 55.96 29.77
C ALA A 191 29.78 55.85 28.35
N ASN A 192 30.64 56.81 27.96
CA ASN A 192 31.26 56.83 26.63
C ASN A 192 32.13 55.58 26.38
N ASP A 193 32.92 55.18 27.36
CA ASP A 193 33.78 53.98 27.33
C ASP A 193 32.95 52.70 27.07
N ARG A 194 31.70 52.67 27.57
CA ARG A 194 30.76 51.57 27.31
C ARG A 194 30.17 51.64 25.90
N LEU A 195 29.97 52.83 25.33
CA LEU A 195 29.55 52.99 23.93
C LEU A 195 30.66 52.56 22.97
N GLU A 196 31.91 52.87 23.27
CA GLU A 196 33.08 52.43 22.51
C GLU A 196 33.22 50.90 22.56
N LEU A 197 33.12 50.29 23.76
CA LEU A 197 33.10 48.84 23.92
C LEU A 197 31.92 48.16 23.18
N LEU A 198 30.73 48.77 23.17
CA LEU A 198 29.57 48.24 22.44
C LEU A 198 29.71 48.40 20.91
N LEU A 199 30.36 49.46 20.42
CA LEU A 199 30.69 49.62 19.01
C LEU A 199 31.75 48.60 18.56
N GLN A 200 32.81 48.41 19.35
CA GLN A 200 33.86 47.44 19.10
C GLN A 200 33.27 46.02 19.09
N LYS A 201 32.47 45.63 20.09
CA LYS A 201 31.79 44.34 20.11
C LYS A 201 30.83 44.15 18.92
N ARG A 202 30.14 45.21 18.48
CA ARG A 202 29.26 45.13 17.30
C ARG A 202 30.07 44.94 16.02
N LYS A 203 31.26 45.53 15.92
CA LYS A 203 32.20 45.31 14.81
C LYS A 203 32.71 43.86 14.80
N GLU A 204 33.14 43.33 15.95
CA GLU A 204 33.53 41.92 16.10
C GLU A 204 32.40 40.95 15.72
N LEU A 205 31.15 41.26 16.10
CA LEU A 205 29.99 40.46 15.69
C LEU A 205 29.69 40.52 14.19
N GLN A 206 29.96 41.65 13.52
CA GLN A 206 29.83 41.77 12.07
C GLN A 206 30.95 41.00 11.35
N GLU A 207 32.20 41.15 11.78
CA GLU A 207 33.34 40.43 11.20
C GLU A 207 33.16 38.91 11.34
N ASN A 208 32.60 38.44 12.46
CA ASN A 208 32.18 37.05 12.61
C ASN A 208 31.00 36.65 11.71
N GLN A 209 30.00 37.54 11.51
CA GLN A 209 28.84 37.28 10.65
C GLN A 209 29.27 37.11 9.19
N ASP A 210 30.09 38.03 8.69
CA ASP A 210 30.65 38.01 7.33
C ASP A 210 31.39 36.70 7.08
N GLU A 211 32.12 36.18 8.08
CA GLU A 211 32.88 34.94 7.97
C GLU A 211 32.03 33.66 8.03
N ILE A 212 30.96 33.64 8.83
CA ILE A 212 29.95 32.56 8.72
C ILE A 212 29.28 32.59 7.34
N GLU A 213 28.99 33.78 6.79
CA GLU A 213 28.42 33.93 5.45
C GLU A 213 29.39 33.51 4.33
N ASN A 214 30.70 33.72 4.48
CA ASN A 214 31.74 33.18 3.59
C ASN A 214 31.69 31.64 3.56
N MET A 215 31.73 31.00 4.72
CA MET A 215 31.66 29.53 4.84
C MET A 215 30.35 28.96 4.30
N MET A 216 29.20 29.60 4.57
CA MET A 216 27.91 29.21 4.02
C MET A 216 27.89 29.34 2.48
N ASN A 217 28.43 30.43 1.94
CA ASN A 217 28.57 30.63 0.48
C ASN A 217 29.46 29.56 -0.16
N ALA A 218 30.56 29.17 0.49
CA ALA A 218 31.48 28.15 -0.01
C ALA A 218 30.79 26.78 -0.12
N ILE A 219 30.06 26.34 0.92
CA ILE A 219 29.29 25.09 0.88
C ILE A 219 28.14 25.16 -0.13
N PHE A 220 27.43 26.29 -0.20
CA PHE A 220 26.29 26.43 -1.10
C PHE A 220 26.72 26.38 -2.58
N LYS A 221 27.75 27.16 -2.95
CA LYS A 221 28.27 27.21 -4.33
C LYS A 221 29.05 25.95 -4.69
N GLY A 222 29.90 25.45 -3.79
CA GLY A 222 30.75 24.29 -4.03
C GLY A 222 30.02 22.94 -3.99
N VAL A 223 29.00 22.78 -3.13
CA VAL A 223 28.29 21.51 -2.95
C VAL A 223 26.84 21.60 -3.40
N PHE A 224 26.01 22.44 -2.77
CA PHE A 224 24.56 22.42 -2.99
C PHE A 224 24.19 22.62 -4.46
N VAL A 225 24.73 23.66 -5.11
CA VAL A 225 24.45 24.01 -6.52
C VAL A 225 24.87 22.91 -7.53
N HIS A 226 25.71 21.97 -7.13
CA HIS A 226 26.08 20.80 -7.93
C HIS A 226 25.29 19.54 -7.56
N ARG A 227 24.94 19.36 -6.27
CA ARG A 227 24.38 18.10 -5.74
C ARG A 227 22.84 18.07 -5.65
N TYR A 228 22.14 19.21 -5.65
CA TYR A 228 20.67 19.24 -5.78
C TYR A 228 20.20 18.60 -7.10
N ARG A 229 21.09 18.53 -8.10
CA ARG A 229 20.91 17.95 -9.44
C ARG A 229 21.86 16.77 -9.72
N ASP A 230 22.28 16.04 -8.69
CA ASP A 230 23.04 14.78 -8.85
C ASP A 230 22.24 13.75 -9.66
N ALA A 231 22.92 12.82 -10.34
CA ALA A 231 22.24 11.69 -10.98
C ALA A 231 21.50 10.81 -9.95
N ILE A 232 22.02 10.69 -8.73
CA ILE A 232 21.44 9.88 -7.65
C ILE A 232 20.34 10.65 -6.91
N ALA A 233 19.09 10.17 -7.04
CA ALA A 233 17.90 10.82 -6.44
C ALA A 233 17.96 10.98 -4.91
N GLU A 234 18.65 10.09 -4.20
CA GLU A 234 18.88 10.19 -2.75
C GLU A 234 19.69 11.44 -2.37
N ILE A 235 20.70 11.79 -3.20
CA ILE A 235 21.57 12.94 -2.99
C ILE A 235 20.79 14.23 -3.27
N ARG A 236 20.00 14.26 -4.35
CA ARG A 236 19.06 15.37 -4.63
C ARG A 236 18.09 15.61 -3.48
N ALA A 237 17.49 14.53 -2.96
CA ALA A 237 16.56 14.61 -1.83
C ALA A 237 17.21 15.14 -0.55
N ILE A 238 18.47 14.81 -0.26
CA ILE A 238 19.22 15.37 0.89
C ILE A 238 19.41 16.88 0.76
N CYS A 239 19.75 17.37 -0.44
CA CYS A 239 19.86 18.81 -0.68
C CYS A 239 18.52 19.54 -0.51
N ILE A 240 17.44 19.00 -1.08
CA ILE A 240 16.09 19.60 -1.00
C ILE A 240 15.48 19.51 0.41
N GLU A 241 15.80 18.47 1.18
CA GLU A 241 15.41 18.37 2.60
C GLU A 241 16.10 19.45 3.45
N GLU A 242 17.41 19.67 3.29
CA GLU A 242 18.13 20.63 4.14
C GLU A 242 17.91 22.10 3.73
N ILE A 243 17.74 22.44 2.44
CA ILE A 243 17.40 23.83 2.06
C ILE A 243 16.04 24.28 2.62
N GLY A 244 15.05 23.37 2.67
CA GLY A 244 13.78 23.60 3.35
C GLY A 244 13.93 23.78 4.87
N VAL A 245 14.93 23.15 5.49
CA VAL A 245 15.29 23.40 6.89
C VAL A 245 15.93 24.78 7.07
N TRP A 246 16.81 25.24 6.18
CA TRP A 246 17.43 26.58 6.28
C TRP A 246 16.38 27.69 6.17
N MET A 247 15.49 27.58 5.18
CA MET A 247 14.35 28.49 4.98
C MET A 247 13.41 28.54 6.20
N LYS A 248 13.16 27.39 6.85
CA LYS A 248 12.34 27.32 8.06
C LYS A 248 13.03 27.90 9.30
N LEU A 249 14.35 27.75 9.38
CA LEU A 249 15.16 28.11 10.54
C LEU A 249 15.52 29.61 10.57
N TYR A 250 15.85 30.18 9.42
CA TYR A 250 16.26 31.58 9.28
C TYR A 250 15.64 32.18 8.01
N SER A 251 14.31 32.35 8.06
CA SER A 251 13.47 32.90 6.99
C SER A 251 14.04 34.17 6.39
N ASP A 252 14.48 35.08 7.24
CA ASP A 252 14.81 36.45 6.89
C ASP A 252 16.04 36.54 5.94
N ALA A 253 16.86 35.48 5.89
CA ALA A 253 17.99 35.34 4.97
C ALA A 253 17.77 34.31 3.85
N PHE A 254 16.98 33.25 4.09
CA PHE A 254 16.85 32.11 3.16
C PHE A 254 15.50 31.99 2.44
N LEU A 255 14.43 32.62 2.92
CA LEU A 255 13.08 32.51 2.34
C LEU A 255 12.86 33.56 1.24
N ASN A 256 13.59 33.42 0.13
CA ASN A 256 13.52 34.30 -1.04
C ASN A 256 13.77 33.52 -2.35
N ASP A 257 13.46 34.14 -3.51
CA ASP A 257 13.60 33.52 -4.84
C ASP A 257 14.95 32.82 -5.06
N SER A 258 16.04 33.47 -4.62
CA SER A 258 17.40 32.98 -4.86
C SER A 258 17.65 31.58 -4.30
N TYR A 259 16.86 31.16 -3.31
CA TYR A 259 16.84 29.81 -2.77
C TYR A 259 15.57 29.01 -3.15
N LEU A 260 14.39 29.64 -3.24
CA LEU A 260 13.11 28.96 -3.53
C LEU A 260 13.10 28.25 -4.89
N LYS A 261 13.71 28.85 -5.93
CA LYS A 261 13.75 28.27 -7.29
C LYS A 261 14.35 26.87 -7.37
N TYR A 262 15.26 26.50 -6.47
CA TYR A 262 15.83 25.14 -6.44
C TYR A 262 14.80 24.09 -6.01
N VAL A 263 13.88 24.44 -5.12
CA VAL A 263 12.77 23.55 -4.75
C VAL A 263 11.78 23.50 -5.91
N GLY A 264 11.40 24.65 -6.49
CA GLY A 264 10.52 24.75 -7.65
C GLY A 264 10.98 23.88 -8.83
N TRP A 265 12.21 24.06 -9.30
CA TRP A 265 12.80 23.24 -10.37
C TRP A 265 12.80 21.74 -10.04
N THR A 266 12.98 21.36 -8.77
CA THR A 266 12.99 19.95 -8.39
C THR A 266 11.59 19.35 -8.30
N MET A 267 10.50 20.13 -8.25
CA MET A 267 9.12 19.59 -8.32
C MET A 267 8.83 18.87 -9.64
N HIS A 268 9.59 19.17 -10.70
CA HIS A 268 9.52 18.54 -12.02
C HIS A 268 10.47 17.33 -12.20
N ASP A 269 11.18 16.90 -11.16
CA ASP A 269 12.10 15.76 -11.22
C ASP A 269 11.33 14.42 -11.40
N LYS A 270 11.53 13.75 -12.54
CA LYS A 270 10.88 12.48 -12.89
C LYS A 270 11.22 11.31 -11.96
N SER A 271 12.24 11.44 -11.12
CA SER A 271 12.60 10.46 -10.07
C SER A 271 12.52 11.06 -8.66
N MET A 272 11.74 12.13 -8.47
CA MET A 272 11.58 12.81 -7.19
C MET A 272 11.02 11.84 -6.13
N LEU A 273 11.81 11.59 -5.08
CA LEU A 273 11.35 10.80 -3.93
C LEU A 273 10.21 11.52 -3.21
N TRP A 274 9.23 10.78 -2.72
CA TRP A 274 8.05 11.32 -1.99
C TRP A 274 8.40 12.27 -0.83
N ARG A 275 9.60 12.13 -0.25
CA ARG A 275 10.13 13.01 0.79
C ARG A 275 10.38 14.43 0.27
N SER A 276 10.89 14.57 -0.95
CA SER A 276 11.13 15.89 -1.55
C SER A 276 9.79 16.61 -1.78
N TYR A 277 8.76 15.92 -2.29
CA TYR A 277 7.40 16.48 -2.38
C TYR A 277 6.86 16.88 -0.99
N LEU A 278 7.04 16.03 0.02
CA LEU A 278 6.62 16.32 1.40
C LEU A 278 7.26 17.60 1.95
N GLN A 279 8.57 17.79 1.73
CA GLN A 279 9.28 19.00 2.19
C GLN A 279 8.92 20.23 1.34
N ALA A 280 8.69 20.08 0.03
CA ALA A 280 8.20 21.15 -0.84
C ALA A 280 6.84 21.70 -0.39
N ILE A 281 5.86 20.83 -0.13
CA ILE A 281 4.53 21.25 0.38
C ILE A 281 4.68 21.96 1.72
N LYS A 282 5.47 21.41 2.65
CA LYS A 282 5.72 22.03 3.96
C LYS A 282 6.45 23.38 3.88
N LEU A 283 7.26 23.59 2.85
CA LEU A 283 7.90 24.86 2.57
C LEU A 283 6.91 25.86 1.96
N LEU A 284 6.06 25.46 1.01
CA LEU A 284 4.98 26.30 0.49
C LEU A 284 4.04 26.74 1.61
N THR A 285 3.76 25.85 2.58
CA THR A 285 3.03 26.15 3.81
C THR A 285 3.72 27.19 4.71
N LEU A 286 5.06 27.32 4.65
CA LEU A 286 5.81 28.35 5.38
C LEU A 286 5.91 29.66 4.59
N VAL A 287 6.08 29.60 3.26
CA VAL A 287 5.98 30.77 2.36
C VAL A 287 4.65 31.46 2.60
N LEU A 288 3.55 30.71 2.55
CA LEU A 288 2.19 31.15 2.86
C LEU A 288 2.05 31.84 4.23
N GLN A 289 2.74 31.35 5.26
CA GLN A 289 2.72 31.97 6.59
C GLN A 289 3.59 33.23 6.71
N SER A 290 4.50 33.47 5.75
CA SER A 290 5.38 34.65 5.71
C SER A 290 4.86 35.77 4.80
N SER A 291 4.22 35.42 3.68
CA SER A 291 3.56 36.35 2.77
C SER A 291 2.54 35.61 1.91
N ASP A 292 1.28 36.07 1.92
CA ASP A 292 0.20 35.48 1.13
C ASP A 292 0.27 35.86 -0.36
N GLU A 293 1.06 36.88 -0.70
CA GLU A 293 1.19 37.45 -2.06
C GLU A 293 2.18 36.68 -2.96
N VAL A 294 2.94 35.72 -2.41
CA VAL A 294 4.03 35.02 -3.15
C VAL A 294 3.53 33.82 -3.97
N LEU A 295 2.40 33.21 -3.59
CA LEU A 295 1.84 32.03 -4.26
C LEU A 295 0.65 32.43 -5.13
N THR A 296 0.66 32.05 -6.41
CA THR A 296 -0.46 32.28 -7.32
C THR A 296 -1.63 31.33 -7.01
N ALA A 297 -2.78 31.56 -7.65
CA ALA A 297 -3.91 30.63 -7.58
C ALA A 297 -3.53 29.25 -8.14
N GLU A 298 -2.82 29.20 -9.28
CA GLU A 298 -2.37 27.98 -9.96
C GLU A 298 -1.37 27.17 -9.10
N ASP A 299 -0.48 27.86 -8.37
CA ASP A 299 0.41 27.22 -7.38
C ASP A 299 -0.39 26.57 -6.24
N CYS A 300 -1.40 27.28 -5.72
CA CYS A 300 -2.22 26.78 -4.62
C CYS A 300 -3.06 25.58 -5.06
N GLU A 301 -3.72 25.67 -6.22
CA GLU A 301 -4.52 24.62 -6.85
C GLU A 301 -3.70 23.34 -7.10
N SER A 302 -2.47 23.50 -7.59
CA SER A 302 -1.51 22.40 -7.76
C SER A 302 -1.18 21.67 -6.45
N VAL A 303 -1.19 22.37 -5.30
CA VAL A 303 -1.05 21.74 -3.97
C VAL A 303 -2.37 21.17 -3.47
N TYR A 304 -3.50 21.83 -3.76
CA TYR A 304 -4.83 21.37 -3.37
C TYR A 304 -5.16 19.98 -3.91
N HIS A 305 -4.85 19.70 -5.18
CA HIS A 305 -5.05 18.37 -5.78
C HIS A 305 -4.31 17.24 -5.03
N LEU A 306 -3.25 17.57 -4.28
CA LEU A 306 -2.49 16.59 -3.51
C LEU A 306 -3.22 16.11 -2.24
N VAL A 307 -4.31 16.76 -1.79
CA VAL A 307 -5.16 16.24 -0.68
C VAL A 307 -5.83 14.91 -1.04
N TYR A 308 -5.91 14.56 -2.32
CA TYR A 308 -6.43 13.28 -2.79
C TYR A 308 -5.35 12.20 -2.95
N SER A 309 -4.06 12.53 -2.78
CA SER A 309 -2.97 11.57 -2.94
C SER A 309 -3.13 10.30 -2.10
N ALA A 310 -2.99 9.13 -2.74
CA ALA A 310 -2.98 7.83 -2.05
C ALA A 310 -1.86 7.73 -0.97
N HIS A 311 -0.76 8.47 -1.13
CA HIS A 311 0.33 8.49 -0.15
C HIS A 311 0.02 9.47 0.99
N ARG A 312 -0.73 8.99 2.00
CA ARG A 312 -1.27 9.78 3.13
C ARG A 312 -0.36 10.89 3.70
N PRO A 313 0.97 10.71 3.93
CA PRO A 313 1.82 11.79 4.42
C PRO A 313 1.85 13.05 3.52
N ILE A 314 1.76 12.87 2.19
CA ILE A 314 1.64 13.97 1.22
C ILE A 314 0.27 14.62 1.38
N ALA A 315 -0.79 13.80 1.38
CA ALA A 315 -2.17 14.27 1.45
C ALA A 315 -2.49 15.07 2.73
N VAL A 316 -2.01 14.63 3.90
CA VAL A 316 -2.14 15.36 5.16
C VAL A 316 -1.33 16.66 5.16
N SER A 317 -0.16 16.70 4.50
CA SER A 317 0.63 17.94 4.39
C SER A 317 -0.02 18.96 3.45
N ALA A 318 -0.67 18.49 2.38
CA ALA A 318 -1.52 19.31 1.52
C ALA A 318 -2.79 19.77 2.26
N GLY A 319 -3.35 18.93 3.15
CA GLY A 319 -4.42 19.31 4.07
C GLY A 319 -4.01 20.41 5.06
N GLU A 320 -2.77 20.38 5.57
CA GLU A 320 -2.22 21.46 6.41
C GLU A 320 -2.09 22.79 5.61
N PHE A 321 -1.65 22.72 4.34
CA PHE A 321 -1.57 23.87 3.44
C PHE A 321 -2.96 24.46 3.16
N LEU A 322 -3.91 23.61 2.72
CA LEU A 322 -5.30 23.95 2.44
C LEU A 322 -5.99 24.60 3.65
N PHE A 323 -5.81 24.01 4.84
CA PHE A 323 -6.34 24.55 6.09
C PHE A 323 -5.78 25.96 6.40
N LYS A 324 -4.49 26.19 6.16
CA LYS A 324 -3.87 27.50 6.37
C LYS A 324 -4.35 28.54 5.35
N LYS A 325 -4.44 28.21 4.06
CA LYS A 325 -4.84 29.17 3.01
C LYS A 325 -6.32 29.56 3.11
N LEU A 326 -7.24 28.59 3.24
CA LEU A 326 -8.68 28.87 3.16
C LEU A 326 -9.38 29.08 4.52
N PHE A 327 -8.85 28.51 5.62
CA PHE A 327 -9.54 28.47 6.91
C PHE A 327 -8.91 29.36 7.99
N SER A 328 -7.66 29.80 7.82
CA SER A 328 -6.93 30.59 8.82
C SER A 328 -6.88 32.11 8.55
N HIS A 329 -7.39 32.58 7.40
CA HIS A 329 -7.40 34.00 7.01
C HIS A 329 -8.83 34.57 6.92
N ARG A 330 -9.43 34.89 8.08
CA ARG A 330 -10.57 35.82 8.18
C ARG A 330 -10.35 36.80 9.34
N GLY A 331 -10.71 38.06 9.13
CA GLY A 331 -10.29 39.19 9.98
C GLY A 331 -11.12 39.40 11.25
N PRO A 332 -10.75 40.41 12.09
CA PRO A 332 -11.35 40.65 13.41
C PRO A 332 -12.82 41.11 13.45
N GLU A 333 -13.55 41.12 12.34
CA GLU A 333 -14.86 41.79 12.22
C GLU A 333 -16.05 40.95 12.68
N GLU A 334 -15.84 39.70 13.11
CA GLU A 334 -16.89 38.80 13.64
C GLU A 334 -16.96 38.77 15.19
N GLU A 335 -16.57 39.85 15.89
CA GLU A 335 -16.90 40.07 17.31
C GLU A 335 -18.41 40.38 17.50
N GLY A 336 -19.26 39.47 17.03
CA GLY A 336 -20.70 39.47 17.25
C GLY A 336 -21.13 38.74 18.53
N LEU A 337 -22.44 38.67 18.75
CA LEU A 337 -23.04 37.76 19.74
C LEU A 337 -22.60 36.30 19.45
N PRO A 338 -22.47 35.43 20.47
CA PRO A 338 -22.04 34.03 20.27
C PRO A 338 -23.08 33.24 19.47
N ARG A 339 -22.86 33.15 18.16
CA ARG A 339 -23.66 32.37 17.20
C ARG A 339 -23.40 30.87 17.39
N ARG A 340 -24.38 30.03 17.04
CA ARG A 340 -24.31 28.56 17.12
C ARG A 340 -24.86 27.91 15.84
N GLY A 341 -24.58 26.62 15.67
CA GLY A 341 -25.04 25.84 14.52
C GLY A 341 -24.64 26.47 13.19
N ARG A 342 -25.60 26.56 12.26
CA ARG A 342 -25.53 27.20 10.94
C ARG A 342 -24.84 28.57 10.93
N GLN A 343 -25.02 29.35 11.99
CA GLN A 343 -24.51 30.73 12.10
C GLN A 343 -23.11 30.81 12.73
N SER A 344 -22.53 29.70 13.20
CA SER A 344 -21.21 29.69 13.83
C SER A 344 -20.08 29.92 12.81
N LEU A 345 -18.88 30.26 13.30
CA LEU A 345 -17.67 30.32 12.46
C LEU A 345 -17.44 28.97 11.74
N ASN A 346 -17.60 27.86 12.47
CA ASN A 346 -17.53 26.51 11.92
C ASN A 346 -18.58 26.30 10.81
N GLY A 347 -19.79 26.84 10.95
CA GLY A 347 -20.82 26.80 9.90
C GLY A 347 -20.34 27.43 8.59
N SER A 348 -19.67 28.58 8.63
CA SER A 348 -19.05 29.17 7.43
C SER A 348 -17.88 28.33 6.89
N LEU A 349 -17.07 27.74 7.76
CA LEU A 349 -15.90 26.94 7.36
C LEU A 349 -16.32 25.58 6.77
N ILE A 350 -17.37 24.94 7.29
CA ILE A 350 -18.00 23.74 6.73
C ILE A 350 -18.52 24.03 5.32
N LYS A 351 -19.20 25.18 5.10
CA LYS A 351 -19.58 25.60 3.74
C LYS A 351 -18.35 25.70 2.83
N THR A 352 -17.24 26.29 3.29
CA THR A 352 -15.99 26.35 2.51
C THR A 352 -15.40 24.97 2.21
N THR A 353 -15.48 23.98 3.12
CA THR A 353 -15.10 22.59 2.82
C THR A 353 -15.98 21.97 1.73
N VAL A 354 -17.30 22.23 1.77
CA VAL A 354 -18.27 21.74 0.76
C VAL A 354 -18.01 22.37 -0.62
N PHE A 355 -17.76 23.69 -0.68
CA PHE A 355 -17.36 24.36 -1.93
C PHE A 355 -16.06 23.76 -2.48
N PHE A 356 -15.01 23.67 -1.67
CA PHE A 356 -13.73 23.09 -2.09
C PHE A 356 -13.86 21.67 -2.64
N PHE A 357 -14.67 20.83 -1.98
CA PHE A 357 -14.93 19.46 -2.46
C PHE A 357 -15.57 19.46 -3.85
N LEU A 358 -16.66 20.22 -4.02
CA LEU A 358 -17.39 20.31 -5.28
C LEU A 358 -16.61 20.98 -6.42
N GLU A 359 -15.78 21.99 -6.11
CA GLU A 359 -14.93 22.69 -7.09
C GLU A 359 -13.72 21.86 -7.53
N SER A 360 -13.33 20.85 -6.74
CA SER A 360 -12.10 20.08 -7.03
C SER A 360 -12.24 19.00 -8.11
N GLU A 361 -13.47 18.56 -8.43
CA GLU A 361 -13.86 17.58 -9.47
C GLU A 361 -13.00 16.29 -9.64
N LEU A 362 -12.12 15.97 -8.68
CA LEU A 362 -11.19 14.83 -8.72
C LEU A 362 -11.70 13.57 -8.02
N HIS A 363 -12.75 13.67 -7.19
CA HIS A 363 -13.35 12.53 -6.48
C HIS A 363 -14.84 12.77 -6.21
N GLU A 364 -15.63 11.72 -6.31
CA GLU A 364 -17.07 11.73 -6.06
C GLU A 364 -17.42 11.60 -4.56
N HIS A 365 -16.49 11.12 -3.74
CA HIS A 365 -16.68 10.87 -2.29
C HIS A 365 -15.71 11.67 -1.39
N GLY A 366 -16.16 12.05 -0.20
CA GLY A 366 -15.43 12.91 0.74
C GLY A 366 -14.31 12.22 1.53
N ALA A 367 -14.23 10.88 1.51
CA ALA A 367 -13.39 10.09 2.40
C ALA A 367 -11.90 10.51 2.43
N TYR A 368 -11.32 10.79 1.26
CA TYR A 368 -9.92 11.16 1.13
C TYR A 368 -9.64 12.64 1.49
N LEU A 369 -10.62 13.53 1.32
CA LEU A 369 -10.53 14.91 1.78
C LEU A 369 -10.59 14.99 3.32
N VAL A 370 -11.55 14.26 3.92
CA VAL A 370 -11.73 14.20 5.37
C VAL A 370 -10.50 13.64 6.07
N ASP A 371 -9.88 12.57 5.55
CA ASP A 371 -8.64 12.02 6.13
C ASP A 371 -7.43 12.97 6.03
N SER A 372 -7.32 13.71 4.93
CA SER A 372 -6.25 14.71 4.74
C SER A 372 -6.38 15.88 5.71
N LEU A 373 -7.61 16.28 6.03
CA LEU A 373 -7.93 17.34 6.98
C LEU A 373 -8.02 16.84 8.44
N TRP A 374 -7.99 15.53 8.68
CA TRP A 374 -8.30 14.92 9.99
C TRP A 374 -7.39 15.38 11.13
N GLU A 375 -6.13 15.66 10.83
CA GLU A 375 -5.11 16.05 11.82
C GLU A 375 -5.03 17.57 12.06
N CYS A 376 -5.38 18.40 11.07
CA CYS A 376 -5.35 19.88 11.18
C CYS A 376 -6.72 20.50 11.51
N ALA A 377 -7.81 19.89 11.05
CA ALA A 377 -9.18 20.42 11.14
C ALA A 377 -10.14 19.53 11.96
N SER A 378 -9.62 18.67 12.84
CA SER A 378 -10.41 17.70 13.62
C SER A 378 -11.58 18.32 14.41
N GLU A 379 -11.42 19.56 14.90
CA GLU A 379 -12.48 20.29 15.62
C GLU A 379 -13.61 20.76 14.70
N LEU A 380 -13.29 21.08 13.43
CA LEU A 380 -14.27 21.46 12.40
C LEU A 380 -15.02 20.23 11.89
N LEU A 381 -14.30 19.14 11.59
CA LEU A 381 -14.86 17.90 11.06
C LEU A 381 -15.75 17.16 12.07
N LYS A 382 -15.59 17.44 13.37
CA LYS A 382 -16.42 16.87 14.46
C LYS A 382 -17.49 17.82 14.98
N ASP A 383 -17.68 18.99 14.36
CA ASP A 383 -18.81 19.88 14.63
C ASP A 383 -20.07 19.43 13.88
N TRP A 384 -20.55 18.25 14.24
CA TRP A 384 -21.79 17.68 13.71
C TRP A 384 -23.03 18.54 14.07
N GLU A 385 -22.95 19.41 15.09
CA GLU A 385 -24.06 20.31 15.47
C GLU A 385 -24.23 21.39 14.40
N SER A 386 -23.12 22.00 13.95
CA SER A 386 -23.13 22.92 12.82
C SER A 386 -23.49 22.24 11.49
N MET A 387 -23.05 20.99 11.24
CA MET A 387 -23.44 20.24 10.03
C MET A 387 -24.94 19.92 9.98
N ILE A 388 -25.51 19.41 11.07
CA ILE A 388 -26.95 19.11 11.18
C ILE A 388 -27.78 20.40 11.06
N SER A 389 -27.36 21.49 11.73
CA SER A 389 -28.03 22.78 11.67
C SER A 389 -27.98 23.41 10.27
N LEU A 390 -26.89 23.25 9.52
CA LEU A 390 -26.80 23.66 8.11
C LEU A 390 -27.81 22.96 7.19
N LEU A 391 -28.13 21.69 7.49
CA LEU A 391 -29.07 20.85 6.73
C LEU A 391 -30.53 21.01 7.17
N LEU A 392 -30.80 21.33 8.44
CA LEU A 392 -32.17 21.40 8.99
C LEU A 392 -32.72 22.81 9.20
N ASP A 393 -31.89 23.79 9.59
CA ASP A 393 -32.39 25.12 9.96
C ASP A 393 -32.56 26.03 8.73
N GLU A 394 -33.67 26.76 8.68
CA GLU A 394 -33.95 27.75 7.63
C GLU A 394 -32.88 28.87 7.61
N PRO A 395 -32.44 29.31 6.41
CA PRO A 395 -31.50 30.42 6.29
C PRO A 395 -32.12 31.73 6.78
N MET A 396 -31.29 32.59 7.38
CA MET A 396 -31.76 33.92 7.81
C MET A 396 -32.10 34.81 6.59
N PRO A 397 -33.00 35.81 6.72
CA PRO A 397 -33.29 36.75 5.64
C PRO A 397 -32.02 37.48 5.14
N GLY A 398 -31.58 37.14 3.93
CA GLY A 398 -30.33 37.64 3.33
C GLY A 398 -29.14 36.69 3.41
N GLU A 399 -29.29 35.50 4.02
CA GLU A 399 -28.35 34.40 3.92
C GLU A 399 -28.73 33.49 2.74
N GLU A 400 -27.74 33.01 1.98
CA GLU A 400 -27.98 32.04 0.92
C GLU A 400 -28.22 30.62 1.49
N ALA A 401 -29.26 29.97 0.99
CA ALA A 401 -29.53 28.55 1.22
C ALA A 401 -28.41 27.69 0.62
N LEU A 402 -28.26 26.45 1.11
CA LEU A 402 -27.44 25.47 0.39
C LEU A 402 -28.17 25.06 -0.90
N THR A 403 -27.42 24.84 -1.98
CA THR A 403 -27.94 24.18 -3.17
C THR A 403 -28.03 22.67 -2.94
N ASP A 404 -28.88 21.97 -3.68
CA ASP A 404 -29.07 20.53 -3.51
C ASP A 404 -27.74 19.72 -3.60
N ARG A 405 -26.88 20.06 -4.58
CA ARG A 405 -25.54 19.47 -4.74
C ARG A 405 -24.62 19.74 -3.54
N GLN A 406 -24.78 20.90 -2.87
CA GLN A 406 -24.10 21.21 -1.61
C GLN A 406 -24.68 20.44 -0.40
N GLU A 407 -25.98 20.15 -0.40
CA GLU A 407 -26.60 19.31 0.63
C GLU A 407 -26.13 17.84 0.50
N THR A 408 -26.05 17.28 -0.71
CA THR A 408 -25.43 15.94 -0.93
C THR A 408 -23.98 15.92 -0.45
N ALA A 409 -23.15 16.88 -0.90
CA ALA A 409 -21.75 16.97 -0.49
C ALA A 409 -21.55 17.14 1.03
N LEU A 410 -22.42 17.90 1.70
CA LEU A 410 -22.39 18.05 3.15
C LEU A 410 -22.78 16.76 3.87
N VAL A 411 -23.78 16.02 3.38
CA VAL A 411 -24.16 14.69 3.91
C VAL A 411 -23.01 13.68 3.76
N GLU A 412 -22.33 13.66 2.61
CA GLU A 412 -21.17 12.81 2.35
C GLU A 412 -19.97 13.14 3.26
N ILE A 413 -19.60 14.43 3.38
CA ILE A 413 -18.51 14.87 4.27
C ILE A 413 -18.85 14.55 5.75
N MET A 414 -20.12 14.75 6.15
CA MET A 414 -20.61 14.43 7.49
C MET A 414 -20.54 12.93 7.79
N LEU A 415 -20.98 12.07 6.86
CA LEU A 415 -20.86 10.61 7.00
C LEU A 415 -19.39 10.18 7.08
N CYS A 416 -18.52 10.73 6.24
CA CYS A 416 -17.10 10.42 6.26
C CYS A 416 -16.43 10.81 7.59
N ALA A 417 -16.78 11.95 8.17
CA ALA A 417 -16.27 12.36 9.47
C ALA A 417 -16.80 11.52 10.63
N VAL A 418 -18.08 11.11 10.59
CA VAL A 418 -18.67 10.15 11.53
C VAL A 418 -17.96 8.79 11.45
N ARG A 419 -17.75 8.27 10.23
CA ARG A 419 -17.03 7.02 9.96
C ARG A 419 -15.63 7.06 10.55
N GLN A 420 -14.82 8.05 10.21
CA GLN A 420 -13.43 8.12 10.66
C GLN A 420 -13.29 8.38 12.17
N ALA A 421 -14.28 9.03 12.81
CA ALA A 421 -14.34 9.14 14.27
C ALA A 421 -14.58 7.78 14.95
N CYS A 422 -15.54 7.00 14.47
CA CYS A 422 -15.92 5.74 15.11
C CYS A 422 -15.00 4.57 14.76
N GLU A 423 -14.47 4.50 13.53
CA GLU A 423 -13.53 3.45 13.11
C GLU A 423 -12.09 3.72 13.57
N CYS A 424 -11.70 4.99 13.71
CA CYS A 424 -10.37 5.43 14.14
C CYS A 424 -9.19 4.90 13.28
N HIS A 425 -9.44 4.53 12.02
CA HIS A 425 -8.41 4.32 10.98
C HIS A 425 -8.67 5.22 9.76
N PRO A 426 -7.63 5.52 8.94
CA PRO A 426 -7.82 6.12 7.62
C PRO A 426 -8.67 5.24 6.70
N PRO A 427 -9.16 5.78 5.57
CA PRO A 427 -9.74 4.97 4.49
C PRO A 427 -8.74 3.98 3.87
N VAL A 428 -9.23 3.13 2.97
CA VAL A 428 -8.46 2.16 2.18
C VAL A 428 -7.29 2.86 1.45
N GLY A 429 -6.21 2.12 1.17
CA GLY A 429 -4.97 2.66 0.59
C GLY A 429 -4.13 3.53 1.54
N ARG A 430 -4.74 4.22 2.52
CA ARG A 430 -4.09 5.18 3.42
C ARG A 430 -3.75 4.65 4.81
N GLY A 431 -4.35 3.54 5.24
CA GLY A 431 -4.08 2.90 6.53
C GLY A 431 -2.72 2.18 6.60
N THR A 432 -2.03 2.26 7.74
CA THR A 432 -0.76 1.56 8.00
C THR A 432 -0.95 0.17 8.63
N GLY A 433 -1.80 -0.66 8.01
CA GLY A 433 -2.17 -1.98 8.49
C GLY A 433 -3.00 -1.96 9.79
N LYS A 434 -3.12 -3.12 10.47
CA LYS A 434 -3.88 -3.28 11.72
C LYS A 434 -3.16 -2.62 12.91
N ARG A 435 -3.13 -1.29 12.95
CA ARG A 435 -2.57 -0.47 14.04
C ARG A 435 -3.42 -0.60 15.31
N VAL A 436 -2.77 -0.79 16.46
CA VAL A 436 -3.44 -0.80 17.76
C VAL A 436 -3.65 0.63 18.28
N LEU A 437 -4.89 0.98 18.63
CA LEU A 437 -5.25 2.27 19.23
C LEU A 437 -4.73 2.41 20.66
N THR A 438 -4.19 3.58 21.00
CA THR A 438 -3.75 3.92 22.36
C THR A 438 -4.95 4.11 23.31
N ALA A 439 -4.71 4.07 24.62
CA ALA A 439 -5.75 4.30 25.62
C ALA A 439 -6.41 5.70 25.53
N LYS A 440 -5.68 6.72 25.02
CA LYS A 440 -6.26 8.05 24.73
C LYS A 440 -7.20 7.97 23.53
N GLU A 441 -6.74 7.40 22.43
CA GLU A 441 -7.52 7.26 21.19
C GLU A 441 -8.79 6.45 21.42
N LYS A 442 -8.71 5.32 22.14
CA LYS A 442 -9.90 4.52 22.53
C LYS A 442 -10.89 5.28 23.40
N LYS A 443 -10.43 6.21 24.26
CA LYS A 443 -11.35 7.07 25.02
C LYS A 443 -12.02 8.07 24.10
N THR A 444 -11.27 8.75 23.24
CA THR A 444 -11.81 9.70 22.27
C THR A 444 -12.81 9.04 21.31
N GLN A 445 -12.52 7.83 20.83
CA GLN A 445 -13.42 6.99 20.03
C GLN A 445 -14.77 6.76 20.73
N LEU A 446 -14.76 6.45 22.03
CA LEU A 446 -15.97 6.26 22.82
C LEU A 446 -16.69 7.60 23.11
N ASP A 447 -15.96 8.63 23.56
CA ASP A 447 -16.49 9.98 23.84
C ASP A 447 -17.15 10.61 22.58
N ASP A 448 -16.62 10.31 21.39
CA ASP A 448 -17.18 10.73 20.10
C ASP A 448 -18.37 9.83 19.68
N ARG A 449 -18.28 8.50 19.80
CA ARG A 449 -19.39 7.57 19.50
C ARG A 449 -20.65 7.86 20.33
N THR A 450 -20.48 8.14 21.62
CA THR A 450 -21.58 8.57 22.50
C THR A 450 -22.23 9.85 21.97
N ARG A 451 -21.43 10.88 21.64
CA ARG A 451 -21.93 12.17 21.15
C ARG A 451 -22.66 12.05 19.80
N ILE A 452 -22.09 11.29 18.85
CA ILE A 452 -22.70 10.96 17.56
C ILE A 452 -24.07 10.33 17.80
N THR A 453 -24.16 9.35 18.70
CA THR A 453 -25.42 8.66 18.99
C THR A 453 -26.45 9.60 19.61
N GLU A 454 -26.10 10.38 20.63
CA GLU A 454 -27.02 11.32 21.29
C GLU A 454 -27.58 12.37 20.31
N MET A 455 -26.76 12.87 19.39
CA MET A 455 -27.15 13.90 18.42
C MET A 455 -27.95 13.30 17.25
N PHE A 456 -27.41 12.31 16.56
CA PHE A 456 -28.05 11.75 15.36
C PHE A 456 -29.26 10.87 15.69
N ALA A 457 -29.37 10.27 16.87
CA ALA A 457 -30.62 9.62 17.28
C ALA A 457 -31.82 10.58 17.23
N VAL A 458 -31.61 11.87 17.55
CA VAL A 458 -32.64 12.92 17.49
C VAL A 458 -32.77 13.51 16.09
N ALA A 459 -31.65 13.78 15.40
CA ALA A 459 -31.63 14.50 14.13
C ALA A 459 -31.88 13.64 12.88
N LEU A 460 -31.44 12.38 12.86
CA LEU A 460 -31.53 11.51 11.68
C LEU A 460 -32.98 11.29 11.18
N PRO A 461 -34.01 11.12 12.04
CA PRO A 461 -35.40 11.07 11.57
C PRO A 461 -35.85 12.34 10.87
N LEU A 462 -35.32 13.52 11.25
CA LEU A 462 -35.66 14.80 10.62
C LEU A 462 -34.95 14.97 9.27
N LEU A 463 -33.68 14.55 9.19
CA LEU A 463 -32.90 14.52 7.96
C LEU A 463 -33.53 13.58 6.93
N LEU A 464 -33.85 12.35 7.33
CA LEU A 464 -34.55 11.39 6.46
C LEU A 464 -35.91 11.92 6.02
N ALA A 465 -36.70 12.56 6.91
CA ALA A 465 -37.98 13.17 6.52
C ALA A 465 -37.83 14.28 5.47
N LYS A 466 -36.80 15.14 5.60
CA LYS A 466 -36.51 16.21 4.63
C LYS A 466 -36.09 15.66 3.27
N TYR A 467 -35.19 14.68 3.25
CA TYR A 467 -34.56 14.18 2.02
C TYR A 467 -35.15 12.85 1.49
N CYS A 468 -36.31 12.39 1.98
CA CYS A 468 -36.83 11.02 1.78
C CYS A 468 -37.01 10.52 0.32
N VAL A 469 -36.89 11.38 -0.69
CA VAL A 469 -37.00 11.03 -2.12
C VAL A 469 -35.66 11.06 -2.87
N ASP A 470 -34.58 11.45 -2.19
CA ASP A 470 -33.25 11.60 -2.76
C ASP A 470 -32.41 10.34 -2.51
N ILE A 471 -31.77 9.80 -3.55
CA ILE A 471 -31.04 8.52 -3.46
C ILE A 471 -29.75 8.71 -2.65
N ASP A 472 -28.82 9.54 -3.14
CA ASP A 472 -27.50 9.76 -2.56
C ASP A 472 -27.57 10.18 -1.08
N LYS A 473 -28.42 11.17 -0.77
CA LYS A 473 -28.57 11.71 0.59
C LYS A 473 -29.14 10.65 1.52
N VAL A 474 -30.13 9.85 1.09
CA VAL A 474 -30.76 8.83 1.94
C VAL A 474 -29.84 7.62 2.14
N THR A 475 -29.19 7.10 1.09
CA THR A 475 -28.21 6.00 1.20
C THR A 475 -27.11 6.36 2.18
N ASN A 476 -26.57 7.58 2.12
CA ASN A 476 -25.55 8.04 3.08
C ASN A 476 -26.09 8.28 4.51
N LEU A 477 -27.28 8.87 4.67
CA LEU A 477 -27.89 9.08 5.99
C LEU A 477 -28.20 7.75 6.71
N LEU A 478 -28.65 6.73 5.96
CA LEU A 478 -28.91 5.39 6.48
C LEU A 478 -27.64 4.65 6.95
N GLN A 479 -26.45 5.04 6.50
CA GLN A 479 -25.22 4.45 7.02
C GLN A 479 -24.86 4.91 8.45
N ILE A 480 -25.43 6.01 8.95
CA ILE A 480 -25.05 6.62 10.24
C ILE A 480 -25.34 5.71 11.46
N PRO A 481 -26.51 5.02 11.57
CA PRO A 481 -26.81 4.16 12.72
C PRO A 481 -25.85 3.00 12.96
N LYS A 482 -25.10 2.53 11.94
CA LYS A 482 -24.11 1.45 12.13
C LYS A 482 -23.05 1.80 13.18
N TYR A 483 -22.79 3.10 13.36
CA TYR A 483 -21.79 3.60 14.28
C TYR A 483 -22.34 3.90 15.69
N PHE A 484 -23.66 3.80 15.94
CA PHE A 484 -24.27 4.14 17.22
C PHE A 484 -23.90 3.19 18.36
N ASP A 485 -23.88 3.69 19.59
CA ASP A 485 -23.90 2.90 20.82
C ASP A 485 -25.37 2.70 21.27
N LEU A 486 -25.93 1.53 20.93
CA LEU A 486 -27.38 1.30 20.97
C LEU A 486 -27.97 1.29 22.39
N ASP A 487 -27.16 1.12 23.44
CA ASP A 487 -27.60 1.26 24.83
C ASP A 487 -28.01 2.71 25.18
N ILE A 488 -27.55 3.71 24.43
CA ILE A 488 -27.92 5.12 24.61
C ILE A 488 -29.41 5.35 24.30
N TYR A 489 -30.03 4.56 23.40
CA TYR A 489 -31.48 4.67 23.15
C TYR A 489 -32.30 4.43 24.43
N THR A 490 -31.95 3.40 25.21
CA THR A 490 -32.66 3.05 26.44
C THR A 490 -32.17 3.88 27.63
N THR A 491 -30.87 4.09 27.79
CA THR A 491 -30.31 4.81 28.95
C THR A 491 -30.54 6.33 28.85
N GLY A 492 -30.47 6.90 27.66
CA GLY A 492 -30.78 8.30 27.35
C GLY A 492 -32.28 8.62 27.19
N ARG A 493 -33.15 7.61 27.18
CA ARG A 493 -34.61 7.73 26.95
C ARG A 493 -34.97 8.31 25.58
N LEU A 494 -34.25 7.86 24.55
CA LEU A 494 -34.42 8.29 23.16
C LEU A 494 -35.32 7.33 22.36
N GLU A 495 -36.05 6.42 23.02
CA GLU A 495 -36.82 5.36 22.34
C GLU A 495 -37.94 5.94 21.45
N LYS A 496 -38.45 7.13 21.78
CA LYS A 496 -39.39 7.88 20.92
C LYS A 496 -38.77 8.34 19.60
N HIS A 497 -37.46 8.58 19.58
CA HIS A 497 -36.73 8.95 18.38
C HIS A 497 -36.34 7.72 17.57
N LEU A 498 -36.11 6.57 18.22
CA LEU A 498 -36.09 5.27 17.54
C LEU A 498 -37.44 4.97 16.87
N ASP A 499 -38.56 5.19 17.56
CA ASP A 499 -39.91 5.08 16.96
C ASP A 499 -40.12 6.03 15.78
N ALA A 500 -39.42 7.17 15.73
CA ALA A 500 -39.45 8.08 14.58
C ALA A 500 -38.55 7.58 13.44
N LEU A 501 -37.33 7.12 13.75
CA LEU A 501 -36.38 6.56 12.79
C LEU A 501 -36.98 5.38 12.03
N LEU A 502 -37.53 4.38 12.73
CA LEU A 502 -38.11 3.17 12.11
C LEU A 502 -39.26 3.50 11.14
N ARG A 503 -40.08 4.52 11.46
CA ARG A 503 -41.13 5.01 10.55
C ARG A 503 -40.57 5.76 9.34
N GLN A 504 -39.48 6.50 9.47
CA GLN A 504 -38.85 7.15 8.33
C GLN A 504 -38.11 6.16 7.43
N ILE A 505 -37.49 5.11 7.97
CA ILE A 505 -36.95 4.00 7.16
C ILE A 505 -38.10 3.30 6.41
N TRP A 506 -39.26 3.07 7.05
CA TRP A 506 -40.44 2.54 6.36
C TRP A 506 -40.89 3.46 5.22
N GLU A 507 -41.03 4.77 5.47
CA GLU A 507 -41.39 5.74 4.41
C GLU A 507 -40.40 5.76 3.24
N VAL A 508 -39.10 5.57 3.50
CA VAL A 508 -38.09 5.41 2.45
C VAL A 508 -38.31 4.10 1.67
N VAL A 509 -38.48 2.96 2.38
CA VAL A 509 -38.72 1.66 1.74
C VAL A 509 -39.98 1.65 0.90
N ASP A 510 -41.03 2.40 1.25
CA ASP A 510 -42.23 2.53 0.41
C ASP A 510 -41.98 3.39 -0.84
N LYS A 511 -41.34 4.57 -0.68
CA LYS A 511 -41.11 5.53 -1.77
C LYS A 511 -40.08 5.08 -2.81
N HIS A 512 -39.08 4.29 -2.42
CA HIS A 512 -37.94 3.92 -3.28
C HIS A 512 -38.07 2.55 -3.94
N THR A 513 -37.40 2.42 -5.09
CA THR A 513 -37.15 1.16 -5.82
C THR A 513 -35.67 1.00 -6.20
N ASP A 514 -34.81 1.95 -5.83
CA ASP A 514 -33.36 1.86 -5.99
C ASP A 514 -32.77 0.68 -5.18
N THR A 515 -31.67 0.09 -5.64
CA THR A 515 -31.02 -1.04 -4.95
C THR A 515 -30.28 -0.59 -3.70
N GLU A 516 -29.45 0.45 -3.79
CA GLU A 516 -28.58 0.89 -2.70
C GLU A 516 -29.38 1.45 -1.53
N VAL A 517 -30.43 2.23 -1.81
CA VAL A 517 -31.36 2.74 -0.78
C VAL A 517 -32.02 1.58 -0.02
N LEU A 518 -32.44 0.53 -0.72
CA LEU A 518 -33.12 -0.62 -0.11
C LEU A 518 -32.16 -1.52 0.68
N GLU A 519 -30.94 -1.71 0.18
CA GLU A 519 -29.87 -2.41 0.92
C GLU A 519 -29.42 -1.61 2.15
N ALA A 520 -29.29 -0.28 2.04
CA ALA A 520 -29.02 0.60 3.18
C ALA A 520 -30.16 0.53 4.22
N CYS A 521 -31.44 0.50 3.80
CA CYS A 521 -32.58 0.30 4.70
C CYS A 521 -32.52 -1.06 5.42
N SER A 522 -32.28 -2.14 4.69
CA SER A 522 -32.18 -3.50 5.24
C SER A 522 -31.00 -3.60 6.23
N THR A 523 -29.82 -3.13 5.85
CA THR A 523 -28.62 -3.17 6.69
C THR A 523 -28.79 -2.28 7.94
N THR A 524 -29.49 -1.15 7.83
CA THR A 524 -29.87 -0.33 9.00
C THR A 524 -30.78 -1.10 9.95
N TYR A 525 -31.80 -1.78 9.43
CA TYR A 525 -32.65 -2.66 10.23
C TYR A 525 -31.86 -3.82 10.85
N HIS A 526 -30.81 -4.32 10.18
CA HIS A 526 -29.96 -5.39 10.71
C HIS A 526 -29.18 -4.91 11.94
N TYR A 527 -28.44 -3.79 11.84
CA TYR A 527 -27.71 -3.23 12.97
C TYR A 527 -28.61 -2.89 14.17
N LEU A 528 -29.83 -2.39 13.92
CA LEU A 528 -30.81 -2.09 14.97
C LEU A 528 -31.48 -3.35 15.56
N CYS A 529 -31.48 -4.48 14.85
CA CYS A 529 -31.99 -5.79 15.28
C CYS A 529 -30.94 -6.68 15.99
N ASN A 530 -29.93 -6.09 16.65
CA ASN A 530 -28.98 -6.88 17.45
C ASN A 530 -29.63 -7.31 18.81
N GLU A 531 -29.69 -8.62 19.05
CA GLU A 531 -30.28 -9.25 20.26
C GLU A 531 -29.57 -8.90 21.58
N GLU A 532 -28.31 -8.46 21.55
CA GLU A 532 -27.58 -8.03 22.76
C GLU A 532 -28.18 -6.77 23.40
N PHE A 533 -28.90 -5.95 22.63
CA PHE A 533 -29.41 -4.66 23.06
C PHE A 533 -30.91 -4.67 23.40
N THR A 534 -31.26 -3.94 24.45
CA THR A 534 -32.64 -3.84 24.97
C THR A 534 -33.66 -3.27 23.96
N ILE A 535 -33.21 -2.66 22.86
CA ILE A 535 -34.08 -2.15 21.79
C ILE A 535 -34.61 -3.25 20.85
N PHE A 536 -33.99 -4.44 20.79
CA PHE A 536 -34.27 -5.51 19.82
C PHE A 536 -35.77 -5.73 19.57
N ASN A 537 -36.52 -6.04 20.63
CA ASN A 537 -37.96 -6.37 20.55
C ASN A 537 -38.81 -5.24 19.95
N ARG A 538 -38.39 -3.98 20.04
CA ARG A 538 -39.09 -2.83 19.46
C ARG A 538 -38.83 -2.73 17.96
N VAL A 539 -37.58 -2.98 17.54
CA VAL A 539 -37.16 -2.96 16.14
C VAL A 539 -37.72 -4.17 15.40
N ASP A 540 -37.69 -5.36 16.00
CA ASP A 540 -38.21 -6.60 15.40
C ASP A 540 -39.73 -6.54 15.13
N ILE A 541 -40.50 -5.86 15.98
CA ILE A 541 -41.94 -5.62 15.73
C ILE A 541 -42.14 -4.74 14.49
N ALA A 542 -41.38 -3.64 14.36
CA ALA A 542 -41.47 -2.76 13.19
C ALA A 542 -41.00 -3.47 11.90
N ARG A 543 -39.89 -4.21 11.97
CA ARG A 543 -39.38 -5.05 10.89
C ARG A 543 -40.42 -6.09 10.45
N SER A 544 -40.98 -6.84 11.40
CA SER A 544 -41.97 -7.89 11.09
C SER A 544 -43.22 -7.31 10.43
N GLN A 545 -43.72 -6.16 10.91
CA GLN A 545 -44.87 -5.47 10.31
C GLN A 545 -44.61 -4.99 8.88
N LEU A 546 -43.42 -4.45 8.59
CA LEU A 546 -43.00 -4.06 7.24
C LEU A 546 -42.92 -5.27 6.30
N LEU A 547 -42.36 -6.38 6.79
CA LEU A 547 -42.23 -7.62 6.01
C LEU A 547 -43.57 -8.29 5.75
N ASP A 548 -44.48 -8.34 6.73
CA ASP A 548 -45.84 -8.85 6.53
C ASP A 548 -46.55 -8.08 5.40
N GLU A 549 -46.51 -6.73 5.40
CA GLU A 549 -47.16 -5.93 4.36
C GLU A 549 -46.51 -6.11 2.97
N LEU A 550 -45.17 -6.17 2.89
CA LEU A 550 -44.45 -6.42 1.63
C LEU A 550 -44.76 -7.80 1.05
N VAL A 551 -44.78 -8.84 1.88
CA VAL A 551 -45.05 -10.22 1.45
C VAL A 551 -46.53 -10.41 1.05
N ASP A 552 -47.47 -9.84 1.81
CA ASP A 552 -48.90 -9.86 1.44
C ASP A 552 -49.18 -8.99 0.20
N LYS A 553 -48.40 -7.95 -0.09
CA LYS A 553 -48.44 -7.24 -1.37
C LYS A 553 -47.89 -8.11 -2.51
N PHE A 554 -46.72 -8.71 -2.34
CA PHE A 554 -46.06 -9.52 -3.38
C PHE A 554 -46.89 -10.74 -3.79
N ASN A 555 -47.45 -11.50 -2.83
CA ASN A 555 -48.23 -12.68 -3.18
C ASN A 555 -49.52 -12.35 -3.95
N ARG A 556 -50.19 -11.24 -3.65
CA ARG A 556 -51.36 -10.77 -4.42
C ARG A 556 -50.97 -10.40 -5.85
N LEU A 557 -49.98 -9.52 -6.00
CA LEU A 557 -49.46 -9.12 -7.32
C LEU A 557 -49.03 -10.33 -8.16
N LEU A 558 -48.44 -11.34 -7.52
CA LEU A 558 -48.00 -12.57 -8.21
C LEU A 558 -49.15 -13.52 -8.57
N GLU A 559 -50.28 -13.48 -7.87
CA GLU A 559 -51.48 -14.24 -8.26
C GLU A 559 -52.14 -13.61 -9.50
N ASP A 560 -52.22 -12.27 -9.54
CA ASP A 560 -52.74 -11.53 -10.71
C ASP A 560 -51.78 -11.67 -11.92
N PHE A 561 -50.48 -11.39 -11.73
CA PHE A 561 -49.43 -11.41 -12.79
C PHE A 561 -49.15 -12.79 -13.42
N LEU A 562 -49.59 -13.89 -12.79
CA LEU A 562 -49.45 -15.25 -13.32
C LEU A 562 -50.80 -15.89 -13.75
N GLN A 563 -51.85 -15.10 -13.92
CA GLN A 563 -53.18 -15.59 -14.31
C GLN A 563 -53.22 -16.09 -15.77
N GLU A 564 -53.64 -17.34 -15.98
CA GLU A 564 -53.75 -17.92 -17.33
C GLU A 564 -54.81 -17.23 -18.19
N GLY A 565 -54.37 -16.42 -19.16
CA GLY A 565 -55.22 -15.83 -20.20
C GLY A 565 -55.24 -14.31 -20.28
N GLU A 566 -54.55 -13.63 -19.37
CA GLU A 566 -54.30 -12.18 -19.42
C GLU A 566 -52.78 -11.98 -19.56
N GLU A 567 -52.36 -11.14 -20.51
CA GLU A 567 -50.94 -10.77 -20.68
C GLU A 567 -50.67 -9.57 -19.76
N PRO A 568 -49.77 -9.66 -18.77
CA PRO A 568 -49.48 -8.55 -17.86
C PRO A 568 -48.76 -7.42 -18.59
N ASP A 569 -49.03 -6.17 -18.20
CA ASP A 569 -48.40 -5.00 -18.81
C ASP A 569 -47.14 -4.52 -18.07
N ASP A 570 -46.52 -3.45 -18.59
CA ASP A 570 -45.29 -2.88 -18.02
C ASP A 570 -45.50 -2.30 -16.61
N ASP A 571 -46.71 -1.83 -16.26
CA ASP A 571 -47.04 -1.31 -14.93
C ASP A 571 -47.21 -2.47 -13.92
N ASP A 572 -47.87 -3.56 -14.31
CA ASP A 572 -47.96 -4.79 -13.51
C ASP A 572 -46.57 -5.38 -13.25
N ALA A 573 -45.75 -5.49 -14.29
CA ALA A 573 -44.36 -5.94 -14.20
C ALA A 573 -43.54 -5.03 -13.27
N TYR A 574 -43.73 -3.71 -13.33
CA TYR A 574 -43.08 -2.76 -12.43
C TYR A 574 -43.55 -2.92 -10.97
N GLN A 575 -44.83 -3.19 -10.70
CA GLN A 575 -45.30 -3.42 -9.32
C GLN A 575 -44.74 -4.72 -8.73
N VAL A 576 -44.68 -5.79 -9.52
CA VAL A 576 -44.04 -7.06 -9.12
C VAL A 576 -42.56 -6.84 -8.84
N LEU A 577 -41.82 -6.20 -9.77
CA LEU A 577 -40.40 -5.90 -9.60
C LEU A 577 -40.13 -5.01 -8.38
N SER A 578 -40.86 -3.90 -8.23
CA SER A 578 -40.76 -2.96 -7.12
C SER A 578 -40.89 -3.66 -5.76
N THR A 579 -41.89 -4.54 -5.63
CA THR A 579 -42.12 -5.26 -4.36
C THR A 579 -41.08 -6.38 -4.16
N LEU A 580 -40.65 -7.05 -5.24
CA LEU A 580 -39.61 -8.08 -5.21
C LEU A 580 -38.22 -7.53 -4.86
N LYS A 581 -37.83 -6.35 -5.35
CA LYS A 581 -36.58 -5.68 -4.95
C LYS A 581 -36.54 -5.43 -3.44
N LYS A 582 -37.62 -4.90 -2.88
CA LYS A 582 -37.78 -4.64 -1.43
C LYS A 582 -37.64 -5.91 -0.61
N ILE A 583 -38.30 -7.00 -1.03
CA ILE A 583 -38.17 -8.30 -0.37
C ILE A 583 -36.75 -8.88 -0.52
N SER A 584 -36.14 -8.81 -1.71
CA SER A 584 -34.79 -9.34 -1.96
C SER A 584 -33.74 -8.66 -1.07
N ALA A 585 -33.73 -7.33 -1.03
CA ALA A 585 -32.82 -6.56 -0.18
C ALA A 585 -32.97 -6.92 1.31
N PHE A 586 -34.21 -7.02 1.82
CA PHE A 586 -34.46 -7.41 3.20
C PHE A 586 -34.12 -8.88 3.49
N HIS A 587 -34.27 -9.80 2.53
CA HIS A 587 -33.94 -11.21 2.72
C HIS A 587 -32.43 -11.47 2.71
N ASN A 588 -31.61 -10.56 2.19
CA ASN A 588 -30.15 -10.66 2.30
C ASN A 588 -29.75 -10.66 3.80
N ALA A 589 -30.08 -9.59 4.54
CA ALA A 589 -29.64 -9.39 5.92
C ALA A 589 -30.60 -9.89 7.02
N HIS A 590 -31.71 -10.58 6.68
CA HIS A 590 -32.70 -11.08 7.65
C HIS A 590 -33.29 -12.46 7.30
N ASP A 591 -33.55 -13.29 8.33
CA ASP A 591 -34.31 -14.54 8.17
C ASP A 591 -35.80 -14.27 7.88
N LEU A 592 -36.20 -14.45 6.61
CA LEU A 592 -37.59 -14.43 6.17
C LEU A 592 -38.21 -15.85 6.08
N SER A 593 -37.60 -16.89 6.69
CA SER A 593 -38.12 -18.28 6.72
C SER A 593 -39.46 -18.45 7.47
N LYS A 594 -40.06 -17.38 7.97
CA LYS A 594 -41.45 -17.34 8.48
C LYS A 594 -42.49 -17.34 7.35
N TRP A 595 -42.11 -16.84 6.15
CA TRP A 595 -42.98 -16.67 4.99
C TRP A 595 -42.56 -17.62 3.85
N ASP A 596 -43.49 -18.32 3.18
CA ASP A 596 -43.15 -19.21 2.05
C ASP A 596 -42.92 -18.43 0.74
N LEU A 597 -41.77 -17.77 0.68
CA LEU A 597 -41.30 -17.10 -0.52
C LEU A 597 -40.75 -18.07 -1.57
N PHE A 598 -40.49 -19.35 -1.23
CA PHE A 598 -39.92 -20.30 -2.19
C PHE A 598 -40.95 -20.66 -3.26
N THR A 599 -42.17 -21.02 -2.84
CA THR A 599 -43.24 -21.38 -3.76
C THR A 599 -43.61 -20.24 -4.71
N SER A 600 -43.48 -18.99 -4.27
CA SER A 600 -43.73 -17.80 -5.10
C SER A 600 -42.59 -17.52 -6.08
N ASN A 601 -41.32 -17.43 -5.64
CA ASN A 601 -40.20 -17.19 -6.56
C ASN A 601 -39.97 -18.36 -7.54
N TYR A 602 -40.16 -19.62 -7.10
CA TYR A 602 -40.05 -20.80 -7.96
C TYR A 602 -41.07 -20.78 -9.10
N ARG A 603 -42.33 -20.37 -8.83
CA ARG A 603 -43.35 -20.20 -9.88
C ARG A 603 -42.90 -19.15 -10.91
N LEU A 604 -42.53 -17.96 -10.43
CA LEU A 604 -42.12 -16.82 -11.26
C LEU A 604 -40.95 -17.17 -12.20
N LEU A 605 -39.89 -17.75 -11.67
CA LEU A 605 -38.72 -18.21 -12.44
C LEU A 605 -39.06 -19.38 -13.38
N ASN A 606 -39.93 -20.31 -12.97
CA ASN A 606 -40.33 -21.41 -13.86
C ASN A 606 -41.17 -20.91 -15.04
N THR A 607 -42.07 -19.93 -14.84
CA THR A 607 -42.83 -19.30 -15.94
C THR A 607 -41.89 -18.56 -16.90
N GLY A 608 -40.92 -17.79 -16.39
CA GLY A 608 -39.90 -17.16 -17.24
C GLY A 608 -39.07 -18.16 -18.06
N LEU A 609 -38.79 -19.35 -17.50
CA LEU A 609 -38.15 -20.47 -18.21
C LEU A 609 -39.09 -21.27 -19.15
N GLN A 610 -40.37 -20.94 -19.23
CA GLN A 610 -41.34 -21.57 -20.14
C GLN A 610 -41.75 -20.64 -21.28
N ASN A 611 -42.00 -19.36 -20.97
CA ASN A 611 -42.44 -18.36 -21.93
C ASN A 611 -41.27 -17.65 -22.64
N GLY A 612 -40.20 -17.33 -21.90
CA GLY A 612 -39.00 -16.65 -22.42
C GLY A 612 -39.12 -15.11 -22.57
N ASP A 613 -40.21 -14.53 -22.08
CA ASP A 613 -40.59 -13.11 -22.15
C ASP A 613 -40.35 -12.31 -20.84
N MET A 614 -40.23 -13.02 -19.70
CA MET A 614 -40.09 -12.45 -18.36
C MET A 614 -38.97 -11.38 -18.27
N PRO A 615 -39.27 -10.15 -17.78
CA PRO A 615 -38.29 -9.09 -17.63
C PRO A 615 -37.04 -9.49 -16.84
N GLU A 616 -35.86 -9.17 -17.39
CA GLU A 616 -34.55 -9.54 -16.84
C GLU A 616 -34.39 -9.20 -15.35
N GLN A 617 -34.83 -8.02 -14.93
CA GLN A 617 -34.73 -7.55 -13.55
C GLN A 617 -35.61 -8.37 -12.59
N ILE A 618 -36.76 -8.87 -13.04
CA ILE A 618 -37.60 -9.77 -12.23
C ILE A 618 -36.89 -11.11 -12.06
N VAL A 619 -36.30 -11.64 -13.13
CA VAL A 619 -35.51 -12.89 -13.09
C VAL A 619 -34.30 -12.76 -12.16
N ILE A 620 -33.55 -11.66 -12.25
CA ILE A 620 -32.37 -11.38 -11.40
C ILE A 620 -32.76 -11.37 -9.91
N HIS A 621 -33.73 -10.56 -9.51
CA HIS A 621 -34.11 -10.43 -8.10
C HIS A 621 -34.85 -11.67 -7.56
N ALA A 622 -35.57 -12.41 -8.41
CA ALA A 622 -36.17 -13.69 -8.00
C ALA A 622 -35.11 -14.78 -7.80
N MET A 623 -34.02 -14.79 -8.58
CA MET A 623 -32.88 -15.68 -8.34
C MET A 623 -32.16 -15.30 -7.03
N GLN A 624 -31.86 -14.02 -6.81
CA GLN A 624 -31.27 -13.53 -5.55
C GLN A 624 -32.13 -13.93 -4.34
N CYS A 625 -33.42 -13.61 -4.34
CA CYS A 625 -34.35 -13.96 -3.27
C CYS A 625 -34.43 -15.48 -3.05
N THR A 626 -34.41 -16.30 -4.12
CA THR A 626 -34.38 -17.77 -3.99
C THR A 626 -33.05 -18.29 -3.42
N HIS A 627 -31.93 -17.65 -3.74
CA HIS A 627 -30.64 -17.94 -3.12
C HIS A 627 -30.70 -17.64 -1.61
N TYR A 628 -31.15 -16.46 -1.19
CA TYR A 628 -31.29 -16.09 0.22
C TYR A 628 -32.19 -17.07 1.00
N ILE A 629 -33.32 -17.50 0.43
CA ILE A 629 -34.20 -18.52 1.04
C ILE A 629 -33.43 -19.83 1.33
N ILE A 630 -32.67 -20.34 0.36
CA ILE A 630 -31.90 -21.58 0.50
C ILE A 630 -30.79 -21.42 1.55
N MET A 631 -30.21 -20.21 1.63
CA MET A 631 -29.10 -19.88 2.51
C MET A 631 -29.56 -19.71 3.97
N TRP A 632 -30.65 -19.00 4.26
CA TRP A 632 -31.23 -18.93 5.61
C TRP A 632 -31.78 -20.29 6.09
N HIS A 633 -32.38 -21.07 5.19
CA HIS A 633 -32.81 -22.44 5.50
C HIS A 633 -31.61 -23.36 5.81
N LEU A 634 -30.43 -23.13 5.23
CA LEU A 634 -29.19 -23.83 5.59
C LEU A 634 -28.68 -23.44 6.99
N ALA A 635 -28.68 -22.15 7.33
CA ALA A 635 -28.26 -21.67 8.65
C ALA A 635 -29.10 -22.31 9.77
N LYS A 636 -30.43 -22.18 9.65
CA LYS A 636 -31.43 -22.75 10.57
C LYS A 636 -31.32 -24.25 10.80
N VAL A 637 -30.79 -24.99 9.82
CA VAL A 637 -30.53 -26.44 9.96
C VAL A 637 -29.18 -26.70 10.63
N SER A 638 -28.16 -25.91 10.32
CA SER A 638 -26.79 -26.08 10.81
C SER A 638 -26.71 -26.03 12.34
N ASP A 639 -27.58 -25.26 12.99
CA ASP A 639 -27.73 -25.16 14.46
C ASP A 639 -28.25 -26.45 15.15
N GLY A 640 -28.51 -27.52 14.39
CA GLY A 640 -28.77 -28.87 14.94
C GLY A 640 -30.15 -29.08 15.57
N GLY A 641 -31.00 -28.04 15.65
CA GLY A 641 -32.37 -28.13 16.14
C GLY A 641 -33.41 -28.62 15.10
N SER A 642 -33.02 -28.79 13.84
CA SER A 642 -33.93 -29.07 12.73
C SER A 642 -34.47 -30.50 12.66
N LEU A 643 -35.62 -30.68 12.01
CA LEU A 643 -36.23 -31.97 11.76
C LEU A 643 -35.64 -32.59 10.48
N LYS A 644 -35.63 -33.94 10.44
CA LYS A 644 -35.22 -34.68 9.22
C LYS A 644 -36.10 -34.39 7.98
N GLY A 645 -37.27 -33.78 8.16
CA GLY A 645 -38.12 -33.30 7.07
C GLY A 645 -37.50 -32.09 6.37
N ASP A 646 -37.10 -31.09 7.15
CA ASP A 646 -36.47 -29.84 6.71
C ASP A 646 -35.24 -30.14 5.84
N MET A 647 -34.41 -31.09 6.25
CA MET A 647 -33.25 -31.59 5.48
C MET A 647 -33.58 -32.26 4.14
N VAL A 648 -34.79 -32.79 3.96
CA VAL A 648 -35.26 -33.30 2.68
C VAL A 648 -35.85 -32.19 1.83
N THR A 649 -36.47 -31.18 2.45
CA THR A 649 -36.99 -29.98 1.79
C THR A 649 -35.86 -29.11 1.23
N LEU A 650 -34.88 -28.71 2.05
CA LEU A 650 -33.73 -27.90 1.60
C LEU A 650 -32.98 -28.56 0.44
N ARG A 651 -32.70 -29.86 0.51
CA ARG A 651 -32.04 -30.61 -0.58
C ARG A 651 -32.83 -30.57 -1.88
N LYS A 652 -34.17 -30.64 -1.83
CA LYS A 652 -35.04 -30.53 -3.00
C LYS A 652 -35.04 -29.11 -3.57
N GLN A 653 -35.20 -28.11 -2.70
CA GLN A 653 -35.20 -26.68 -3.06
C GLN A 653 -33.88 -26.30 -3.75
N MET A 654 -32.75 -26.57 -3.11
CA MET A 654 -31.41 -26.33 -3.66
C MET A 654 -31.21 -27.03 -5.00
N ARG A 655 -31.48 -28.34 -5.13
CA ARG A 655 -31.24 -29.06 -6.39
C ARG A 655 -32.16 -28.62 -7.53
N ALA A 656 -33.40 -28.24 -7.23
CA ALA A 656 -34.31 -27.69 -8.23
C ALA A 656 -33.86 -26.29 -8.69
N PHE A 657 -33.42 -25.44 -7.74
CA PHE A 657 -32.93 -24.10 -8.04
C PHE A 657 -31.61 -24.10 -8.82
N SER A 658 -30.63 -24.94 -8.45
CA SER A 658 -29.38 -25.10 -9.23
C SER A 658 -29.64 -25.47 -10.69
N LEU A 659 -30.61 -26.36 -10.95
CA LEU A 659 -31.03 -26.72 -12.31
C LEU A 659 -31.69 -25.53 -13.05
N MET A 660 -32.41 -24.66 -12.35
CA MET A 660 -33.00 -23.45 -12.94
C MET A 660 -31.92 -22.41 -13.25
N CYS A 661 -30.95 -22.19 -12.37
CA CYS A 661 -29.80 -21.33 -12.66
C CYS A 661 -28.96 -21.88 -13.82
N GLN A 662 -28.76 -23.19 -13.95
CA GLN A 662 -28.09 -23.79 -15.11
C GLN A 662 -28.86 -23.51 -16.42
N ARG A 663 -30.20 -23.52 -16.39
CA ARG A 663 -31.00 -23.10 -17.55
C ARG A 663 -30.86 -21.60 -17.84
N TYR A 664 -30.80 -20.73 -16.83
CA TYR A 664 -30.59 -19.29 -17.00
C TYR A 664 -29.16 -18.89 -17.39
N LEU A 665 -28.15 -19.71 -17.08
CA LEU A 665 -26.77 -19.56 -17.58
C LEU A 665 -26.70 -19.59 -19.11
N ASN A 666 -27.69 -20.23 -19.75
CA ASN A 666 -27.86 -20.31 -21.19
C ASN A 666 -28.80 -19.22 -21.78
N SER A 667 -29.12 -18.17 -21.00
CA SER A 667 -29.94 -17.03 -21.45
C SER A 667 -29.26 -16.23 -22.59
N ILE A 668 -30.05 -15.45 -23.32
CA ILE A 668 -29.56 -14.46 -24.28
C ILE A 668 -29.03 -13.21 -23.55
N ASN A 669 -29.65 -12.86 -22.41
CA ASN A 669 -29.32 -11.66 -21.65
C ASN A 669 -28.10 -11.86 -20.73
N THR A 670 -27.07 -11.01 -20.87
CA THR A 670 -25.81 -11.12 -20.12
C THR A 670 -25.98 -11.00 -18.61
N ALA A 671 -26.74 -10.01 -18.10
CA ALA A 671 -26.93 -9.80 -16.67
C ALA A 671 -27.61 -11.00 -15.99
N VAL A 672 -28.60 -11.61 -16.65
CA VAL A 672 -29.22 -12.87 -16.19
C VAL A 672 -28.21 -14.02 -16.14
N LYS A 673 -27.30 -14.14 -17.12
CA LYS A 673 -26.25 -15.17 -17.13
C LYS A 673 -25.25 -14.96 -16.00
N GLU A 674 -24.77 -13.74 -15.81
CA GLU A 674 -23.82 -13.37 -14.75
C GLU A 674 -24.41 -13.61 -13.35
N GLN A 675 -25.67 -13.25 -13.14
CA GLN A 675 -26.36 -13.49 -11.87
C GLN A 675 -26.55 -14.99 -11.59
N ALA A 676 -26.97 -15.76 -12.61
CA ALA A 676 -27.12 -17.21 -12.51
C ALA A 676 -25.78 -17.91 -12.29
N PHE A 677 -24.71 -17.47 -12.97
CA PHE A 677 -23.34 -17.96 -12.81
C PHE A 677 -22.80 -17.75 -11.39
N THR A 678 -22.97 -16.55 -10.86
CA THR A 678 -22.48 -16.17 -9.53
C THR A 678 -23.17 -17.02 -8.45
N ILE A 679 -24.51 -17.09 -8.50
CA ILE A 679 -25.31 -17.93 -7.60
C ILE A 679 -24.95 -19.42 -7.74
N LEU A 680 -24.69 -19.92 -8.95
CA LEU A 680 -24.22 -21.29 -9.14
C LEU A 680 -22.86 -21.53 -8.47
N CYS A 681 -21.90 -20.62 -8.62
CA CYS A 681 -20.58 -20.77 -8.00
C CYS A 681 -20.67 -20.79 -6.48
N ASP A 682 -21.43 -19.88 -5.88
CA ASP A 682 -21.59 -19.83 -4.43
C ASP A 682 -22.36 -21.05 -3.90
N LEU A 683 -23.48 -21.44 -4.52
CA LEU A 683 -24.19 -22.68 -4.16
C LEU A 683 -23.32 -23.93 -4.31
N LEU A 684 -22.54 -24.05 -5.38
CA LEU A 684 -21.64 -25.19 -5.59
C LEU A 684 -20.52 -25.23 -4.54
N LEU A 685 -19.99 -24.08 -4.13
CA LEU A 685 -18.97 -24.00 -3.09
C LEU A 685 -19.54 -24.34 -1.70
N ILE A 686 -20.67 -23.73 -1.33
CA ILE A 686 -21.33 -23.89 -0.03
C ILE A 686 -21.88 -25.31 0.17
N PHE A 687 -22.54 -25.89 -0.84
CA PHE A 687 -23.07 -27.25 -0.80
C PHE A 687 -22.06 -28.31 -1.28
N SER A 688 -20.77 -27.96 -1.41
CA SER A 688 -19.70 -28.92 -1.70
C SER A 688 -19.44 -29.90 -0.55
N HIS A 689 -18.51 -30.83 -0.74
CA HIS A 689 -18.00 -31.69 0.32
C HIS A 689 -17.39 -30.91 1.52
N GLN A 690 -17.04 -29.63 1.35
CA GLN A 690 -16.56 -28.78 2.44
C GLN A 690 -17.65 -28.45 3.47
N ILE A 691 -18.95 -28.64 3.18
CA ILE A 691 -20.04 -28.41 4.13
C ILE A 691 -19.93 -29.31 5.38
N MET A 692 -19.34 -30.50 5.23
CA MET A 692 -19.09 -31.47 6.30
C MET A 692 -17.87 -31.14 7.17
N SER A 693 -17.09 -30.11 6.81
CA SER A 693 -15.89 -29.70 7.54
C SER A 693 -16.20 -29.30 8.99
N SER A 694 -15.15 -29.32 9.83
CA SER A 694 -15.21 -28.91 11.24
C SER A 694 -16.24 -29.68 12.08
N GLY A 695 -16.53 -30.94 11.71
CA GLY A 695 -17.40 -31.85 12.46
C GLY A 695 -18.88 -31.79 12.08
N ARG A 696 -19.25 -31.13 10.98
CA ARG A 696 -20.64 -31.01 10.49
C ARG A 696 -21.09 -32.23 9.67
N GLU A 697 -20.72 -33.44 10.08
CA GLU A 697 -20.99 -34.69 9.35
C GLU A 697 -22.50 -34.93 9.10
N GLN A 698 -23.39 -34.43 9.96
CA GLN A 698 -24.85 -34.49 9.76
C GLN A 698 -25.33 -33.78 8.48
N LEU A 699 -24.51 -32.91 7.87
CA LEU A 699 -24.80 -32.23 6.62
C LEU A 699 -24.36 -33.01 5.37
N GLU A 700 -23.74 -34.19 5.48
CA GLU A 700 -23.44 -35.09 4.34
C GLU A 700 -24.62 -35.22 3.34
N PRO A 701 -25.89 -35.39 3.77
CA PRO A 701 -26.99 -35.57 2.83
C PRO A 701 -27.30 -34.33 1.98
N LEU A 702 -26.76 -33.15 2.31
CA LEU A 702 -26.90 -31.94 1.49
C LEU A 702 -25.93 -31.90 0.31
N VAL A 703 -24.81 -32.65 0.37
CA VAL A 703 -23.70 -32.50 -0.57
C VAL A 703 -24.19 -32.60 -2.02
N TYR A 704 -23.70 -31.66 -2.82
CA TYR A 704 -23.95 -31.52 -4.24
C TYR A 704 -22.59 -31.45 -4.96
N THR A 705 -22.54 -32.03 -6.15
CA THR A 705 -21.33 -32.09 -6.98
C THR A 705 -21.77 -31.80 -8.41
N PRO A 706 -21.14 -30.84 -9.10
CA PRO A 706 -21.53 -30.49 -10.46
C PRO A 706 -21.18 -31.63 -11.41
N ASP A 707 -22.09 -31.99 -12.31
CA ASP A 707 -21.80 -32.98 -13.34
C ASP A 707 -20.92 -32.40 -14.45
N ALA A 708 -20.49 -33.26 -15.38
CA ALA A 708 -19.60 -32.84 -16.46
C ALA A 708 -20.24 -31.83 -17.44
N SER A 709 -21.58 -31.71 -17.49
CA SER A 709 -22.27 -30.68 -18.27
C SER A 709 -22.11 -29.34 -17.57
N LEU A 710 -22.53 -29.26 -16.31
CA LEU A 710 -22.46 -28.03 -15.52
C LEU A 710 -21.01 -27.52 -15.36
N GLN A 711 -20.03 -28.41 -15.19
CA GLN A 711 -18.61 -28.02 -15.15
C GLN A 711 -18.11 -27.41 -16.47
N ALA A 712 -18.60 -27.89 -17.61
CA ALA A 712 -18.26 -27.36 -18.92
C ALA A 712 -19.02 -26.07 -19.24
N GLU A 713 -20.31 -25.98 -18.91
CA GLU A 713 -21.13 -24.76 -19.09
C GLU A 713 -20.56 -23.58 -18.27
N LEU A 714 -20.16 -23.82 -17.02
CA LEU A 714 -19.49 -22.81 -16.19
C LEU A 714 -18.10 -22.42 -16.73
N LEU A 715 -17.34 -23.36 -17.32
CA LEU A 715 -16.05 -23.04 -17.95
C LEU A 715 -16.24 -22.20 -19.22
N ASN A 716 -17.21 -22.57 -20.07
CA ASN A 716 -17.53 -21.83 -21.28
C ASN A 716 -17.97 -20.40 -20.97
N PHE A 717 -18.80 -20.19 -19.96
CA PHE A 717 -19.16 -18.84 -19.49
C PHE A 717 -17.92 -17.99 -19.16
N ILE A 718 -16.93 -18.55 -18.46
CA ILE A 718 -15.68 -17.85 -18.15
C ILE A 718 -14.87 -17.53 -19.41
N LEU A 719 -14.80 -18.45 -20.37
CA LEU A 719 -14.13 -18.21 -21.65
C LEU A 719 -14.82 -17.11 -22.47
N ASP A 720 -16.15 -17.11 -22.50
CA ASP A 720 -16.96 -16.19 -23.29
C ASP A 720 -17.09 -14.79 -22.67
N GLN A 721 -17.00 -14.64 -21.33
CA GLN A 721 -17.33 -13.39 -20.63
C GLN A 721 -16.14 -12.73 -19.90
N VAL A 722 -15.07 -13.46 -19.59
CA VAL A 722 -13.89 -12.90 -18.89
C VAL A 722 -12.75 -12.63 -19.88
N PHE A 723 -12.44 -13.58 -20.75
CA PHE A 723 -11.26 -13.54 -21.64
C PHE A 723 -11.57 -12.94 -23.01
N ILE A 724 -12.04 -11.69 -22.99
CA ILE A 724 -12.39 -10.88 -24.17
C ILE A 724 -11.22 -9.92 -24.49
N ASP A 725 -10.77 -9.88 -25.75
CA ASP A 725 -9.75 -8.94 -26.20
C ASP A 725 -10.28 -7.50 -26.20
N GLN A 726 -9.46 -6.54 -25.74
CA GLN A 726 -9.88 -5.15 -25.48
C GLN A 726 -9.47 -4.17 -26.58
N ASP A 727 -8.82 -4.66 -27.65
CA ASP A 727 -8.20 -3.81 -28.67
C ASP A 727 -9.20 -3.23 -29.69
N ASP A 728 -10.38 -3.84 -29.86
CA ASP A 728 -11.39 -3.37 -30.83
C ASP A 728 -12.11 -2.08 -30.40
N ASP A 729 -12.25 -1.83 -29.09
CA ASP A 729 -12.90 -0.63 -28.54
C ASP A 729 -12.00 0.63 -28.56
N ASN A 730 -10.69 0.48 -28.80
CA ASN A 730 -9.72 1.59 -28.79
C ASN A 730 -9.86 2.60 -29.96
N ASN A 731 -10.97 2.56 -30.72
CA ASN A 731 -11.27 3.50 -31.81
C ASN A 731 -12.12 4.72 -31.39
N SER A 732 -12.52 4.83 -30.11
CA SER A 732 -13.14 6.05 -29.57
C SER A 732 -12.07 7.12 -29.27
N THR A 733 -11.75 7.97 -30.25
CA THR A 733 -10.63 8.94 -30.19
C THR A 733 -10.85 10.17 -29.28
N ASP A 734 -11.65 10.06 -28.22
CA ASP A 734 -11.85 11.09 -27.19
C ASP A 734 -11.70 10.45 -25.80
N GLY A 735 -10.57 10.73 -25.14
CA GLY A 735 -10.29 10.22 -23.80
C GLY A 735 -10.95 11.06 -22.71
N GLN A 736 -12.23 10.81 -22.44
CA GLN A 736 -12.93 11.39 -21.29
C GLN A 736 -12.70 10.57 -20.00
N PRO A 737 -12.62 11.20 -18.80
CA PRO A 737 -12.36 10.49 -17.55
C PRO A 737 -13.37 9.37 -17.22
N ASP A 738 -14.65 9.60 -17.51
CA ASP A 738 -15.77 8.68 -17.28
C ASP A 738 -15.53 7.28 -17.91
N ASP A 739 -14.81 7.26 -19.04
CA ASP A 739 -14.48 6.06 -19.80
C ASP A 739 -13.37 5.22 -19.12
N GLU A 740 -12.45 5.81 -18.35
CA GLU A 740 -11.50 5.04 -17.53
C GLU A 740 -12.19 4.41 -16.31
N ALA A 741 -13.07 5.14 -15.61
CA ALA A 741 -13.79 4.63 -14.43
C ALA A 741 -14.70 3.44 -14.78
N SER A 742 -15.50 3.56 -15.85
CA SER A 742 -16.37 2.48 -16.36
C SER A 742 -15.57 1.23 -16.75
N LYS A 743 -14.41 1.39 -17.39
CA LYS A 743 -13.51 0.27 -17.74
C LYS A 743 -12.94 -0.44 -16.51
N ILE A 744 -12.67 0.30 -15.43
CA ILE A 744 -12.23 -0.28 -14.14
C ILE A 744 -13.36 -1.09 -13.50
N GLU A 745 -14.60 -0.58 -13.47
CA GLU A 745 -15.74 -1.32 -12.93
C GLU A 745 -16.01 -2.62 -13.71
N ALA A 746 -16.05 -2.54 -15.04
CA ALA A 746 -16.22 -3.70 -15.91
C ALA A 746 -15.07 -4.72 -15.79
N LEU A 747 -13.85 -4.28 -15.45
CA LEU A 747 -12.73 -5.17 -15.10
C LEU A 747 -12.92 -5.79 -13.70
N HIS A 748 -13.35 -5.04 -12.69
CA HIS A 748 -13.64 -5.55 -11.35
C HIS A 748 -14.72 -6.65 -11.39
N LYS A 749 -15.80 -6.43 -12.16
CA LYS A 749 -16.87 -7.40 -12.38
C LYS A 749 -16.34 -8.70 -12.99
N ARG A 750 -15.54 -8.62 -14.07
CA ARG A 750 -14.91 -9.80 -14.70
C ARG A 750 -13.90 -10.50 -13.80
N ARG A 751 -13.12 -9.75 -12.99
CA ARG A 751 -12.24 -10.31 -11.95
C ARG A 751 -13.01 -11.11 -10.91
N ASN A 752 -14.16 -10.62 -10.45
CA ASN A 752 -15.02 -11.32 -9.49
C ASN A 752 -15.60 -12.62 -10.07
N LEU A 753 -16.08 -12.61 -11.32
CA LEU A 753 -16.55 -13.82 -12.02
C LEU A 753 -15.42 -14.87 -12.13
N LEU A 754 -14.22 -14.46 -12.52
CA LEU A 754 -13.06 -15.37 -12.58
C LEU A 754 -12.67 -15.92 -11.20
N ALA A 755 -12.66 -15.08 -10.17
CA ALA A 755 -12.40 -15.50 -8.80
C ALA A 755 -13.43 -16.52 -8.31
N ALA A 756 -14.72 -16.35 -8.66
CA ALA A 756 -15.78 -17.31 -8.32
C ALA A 756 -15.51 -18.71 -8.90
N TYR A 757 -15.12 -18.82 -10.17
CA TYR A 757 -14.75 -20.11 -10.76
C TYR A 757 -13.44 -20.67 -10.18
N CYS A 758 -12.44 -19.82 -9.94
CA CYS A 758 -11.17 -20.23 -9.35
C CYS A 758 -11.35 -20.74 -7.90
N LYS A 759 -12.30 -20.19 -7.11
CA LYS A 759 -12.71 -20.76 -5.82
C LYS A 759 -13.14 -22.23 -5.99
N LEU A 760 -13.94 -22.57 -7.01
CA LEU A 760 -14.38 -23.95 -7.26
C LEU A 760 -13.24 -24.92 -7.59
N ILE A 761 -12.23 -24.47 -8.35
CA ILE A 761 -11.02 -25.27 -8.64
C ILE A 761 -10.22 -25.51 -7.36
N ILE A 762 -10.00 -24.46 -6.57
CA ILE A 762 -9.15 -24.49 -5.37
C ILE A 762 -9.79 -25.35 -4.27
N TYR A 763 -11.11 -25.30 -4.11
CA TYR A 763 -11.82 -26.15 -3.14
C TYR A 763 -12.23 -27.52 -3.71
N ASN A 764 -11.68 -27.91 -4.87
CA ASN A 764 -11.89 -29.22 -5.52
C ASN A 764 -13.38 -29.57 -5.70
N VAL A 765 -14.18 -28.58 -6.09
CA VAL A 765 -15.60 -28.70 -6.43
C VAL A 765 -15.79 -29.02 -7.91
N VAL A 766 -14.91 -28.49 -8.76
CA VAL A 766 -14.74 -28.87 -10.17
C VAL A 766 -13.36 -29.51 -10.38
N GLU A 767 -13.15 -30.24 -11.48
CA GLU A 767 -11.86 -30.86 -11.74
C GLU A 767 -10.74 -29.83 -11.91
N ILE A 768 -9.59 -30.06 -11.28
CA ILE A 768 -8.35 -29.24 -11.45
C ILE A 768 -7.91 -29.18 -12.94
N ASN A 769 -8.42 -30.07 -13.78
CA ASN A 769 -8.21 -30.09 -15.23
C ASN A 769 -8.84 -28.88 -15.96
N THR A 770 -9.96 -28.32 -15.49
CA THR A 770 -10.62 -27.15 -16.14
C THR A 770 -9.77 -25.89 -16.04
N GLY A 771 -8.90 -25.82 -15.02
CA GLY A 771 -7.88 -24.77 -14.88
C GLY A 771 -6.91 -24.68 -16.06
N ALA A 772 -6.82 -25.68 -16.94
CA ALA A 772 -5.93 -25.63 -18.11
C ALA A 772 -6.31 -24.51 -19.10
N ASP A 773 -7.60 -24.21 -19.24
CA ASP A 773 -8.08 -23.14 -20.13
C ASP A 773 -7.99 -21.75 -19.50
N ILE A 774 -7.72 -21.69 -18.19
CA ILE A 774 -7.47 -20.45 -17.43
C ILE A 774 -5.97 -20.18 -17.33
N PHE A 775 -5.16 -21.18 -17.00
CA PHE A 775 -3.71 -21.04 -16.86
C PHE A 775 -3.05 -20.66 -18.19
N LYS A 776 -3.58 -21.14 -19.34
CA LYS A 776 -3.10 -20.72 -20.67
C LYS A 776 -3.21 -19.20 -20.91
N GLN A 777 -4.15 -18.53 -20.25
CA GLN A 777 -4.41 -17.09 -20.39
C GLN A 777 -3.47 -16.20 -19.55
N TYR A 778 -2.65 -16.79 -18.67
CA TYR A 778 -1.82 -16.08 -17.68
C TYR A 778 -0.92 -14.98 -18.27
N MET A 779 -0.45 -15.12 -19.51
CA MET A 779 0.35 -14.09 -20.18
C MET A 779 -0.47 -13.09 -21.00
N ARG A 780 -1.53 -13.53 -21.69
CA ARG A 780 -2.39 -12.66 -22.53
C ARG A 780 -3.08 -11.61 -21.66
N TYR A 781 -3.62 -12.02 -20.53
CA TYR A 781 -4.35 -11.17 -19.58
C TYR A 781 -3.59 -10.95 -18.26
N TYR A 782 -2.25 -10.83 -18.34
CA TYR A 782 -1.40 -10.71 -17.14
C TYR A 782 -1.73 -9.45 -16.31
N ASN A 783 -2.11 -8.35 -16.96
CA ASN A 783 -2.44 -7.11 -16.27
C ASN A 783 -3.74 -7.22 -15.46
N ASP A 784 -4.71 -7.93 -16.00
CA ASP A 784 -6.12 -7.91 -15.61
C ASP A 784 -6.45 -9.02 -14.61
N TYR A 785 -5.89 -10.21 -14.86
CA TYR A 785 -6.19 -11.46 -14.16
C TYR A 785 -4.95 -12.21 -13.68
N GLY A 786 -3.74 -11.70 -13.97
CA GLY A 786 -2.48 -12.41 -13.73
C GLY A 786 -2.24 -12.77 -12.27
N ASP A 787 -2.71 -11.97 -11.32
CA ASP A 787 -2.68 -12.25 -9.88
C ASP A 787 -3.63 -13.39 -9.48
N ILE A 788 -4.90 -13.32 -9.90
CA ILE A 788 -5.93 -14.36 -9.68
C ILE A 788 -5.47 -15.71 -10.25
N ILE A 789 -4.97 -15.72 -11.48
CA ILE A 789 -4.48 -16.94 -12.15
C ILE A 789 -3.23 -17.48 -11.47
N LYS A 790 -2.29 -16.61 -11.06
CA LYS A 790 -1.06 -16.99 -10.33
C LYS A 790 -1.36 -17.62 -8.98
N GLU A 791 -2.30 -17.08 -8.20
CA GLU A 791 -2.63 -17.68 -6.91
C GLU A 791 -3.46 -18.96 -7.06
N THR A 792 -4.29 -19.07 -8.10
CA THR A 792 -4.96 -20.34 -8.45
C THR A 792 -3.96 -21.44 -8.81
N MET A 793 -2.92 -21.14 -9.60
CA MET A 793 -1.78 -22.04 -9.84
C MET A 793 -0.98 -22.32 -8.56
N SER A 794 -0.93 -21.38 -7.61
CA SER A 794 -0.24 -21.54 -6.32
C SER A 794 -0.98 -22.50 -5.39
N LYS A 795 -2.29 -22.33 -5.23
CA LYS A 795 -3.15 -23.12 -4.35
C LYS A 795 -3.34 -24.53 -4.89
N THR A 796 -3.60 -24.71 -6.19
CA THR A 796 -3.66 -26.05 -6.81
C THR A 796 -2.36 -26.84 -6.63
N ARG A 797 -1.18 -26.19 -6.75
CA ARG A 797 0.12 -26.81 -6.46
C ARG A 797 0.35 -27.15 -4.98
N GLN A 798 -0.33 -26.48 -4.05
CA GLN A 798 -0.29 -26.82 -2.62
C GLN A 798 -1.17 -28.03 -2.31
N ILE A 799 -2.30 -28.18 -3.00
CA ILE A 799 -3.27 -29.28 -2.86
C ILE A 799 -2.73 -30.57 -3.52
N ASP A 800 -2.47 -30.52 -4.83
CA ASP A 800 -1.85 -31.63 -5.58
C ASP A 800 -0.83 -31.08 -6.59
N LYS A 801 0.45 -31.28 -6.28
CA LYS A 801 1.58 -30.90 -7.14
C LYS A 801 1.57 -31.65 -8.48
N ILE A 802 1.20 -32.92 -8.48
CA ILE A 802 1.24 -33.77 -9.67
C ILE A 802 0.08 -33.38 -10.59
N GLN A 803 -1.13 -33.25 -10.06
CA GLN A 803 -2.27 -32.82 -10.87
C GLN A 803 -2.12 -31.38 -11.37
N CYS A 804 -1.62 -30.46 -10.53
CA CYS A 804 -1.25 -29.11 -10.98
C CYS A 804 -0.26 -29.14 -12.16
N ALA A 805 0.79 -29.96 -12.08
CA ALA A 805 1.76 -30.11 -13.16
C ALA A 805 1.16 -30.72 -14.45
N LYS A 806 0.18 -31.63 -14.32
CA LYS A 806 -0.63 -32.13 -15.46
C LYS A 806 -1.48 -31.02 -16.08
N THR A 807 -2.18 -30.21 -15.28
CA THR A 807 -2.96 -29.07 -15.79
C THR A 807 -2.06 -28.03 -16.46
N LEU A 808 -0.87 -27.72 -15.92
CA LEU A 808 0.08 -26.79 -16.53
C LEU A 808 0.59 -27.27 -17.90
N ILE A 809 0.91 -28.57 -18.06
CA ILE A 809 1.32 -29.08 -19.37
C ILE A 809 0.15 -29.20 -20.35
N LEU A 810 -1.06 -29.54 -19.87
CA LEU A 810 -2.28 -29.52 -20.68
C LEU A 810 -2.60 -28.11 -21.21
N SER A 811 -2.34 -27.07 -20.42
CA SER A 811 -2.47 -25.66 -20.84
C SER A 811 -1.59 -25.34 -22.06
N LEU A 812 -0.33 -25.78 -22.02
CA LEU A 812 0.63 -25.60 -23.11
C LEU A 812 0.30 -26.47 -24.33
N GLN A 813 -0.20 -27.69 -24.11
CA GLN A 813 -0.69 -28.57 -25.19
C GLN A 813 -1.89 -27.93 -25.91
N LYS A 814 -2.81 -27.30 -25.18
CA LYS A 814 -3.96 -26.58 -25.76
C LYS A 814 -3.51 -25.40 -26.62
N LEU A 815 -2.68 -24.49 -26.11
CA LEU A 815 -2.12 -23.39 -26.90
C LEU A 815 -1.36 -23.87 -28.14
N PHE A 816 -0.62 -24.97 -28.03
CA PHE A 816 0.10 -25.54 -29.17
C PHE A 816 -0.86 -26.09 -30.24
N ASN A 817 -1.98 -26.73 -29.85
CA ASN A 817 -3.01 -27.17 -30.79
C ASN A 817 -3.79 -25.98 -31.40
N GLU A 818 -4.06 -24.93 -30.62
CA GLU A 818 -4.70 -23.69 -31.08
C GLU A 818 -3.82 -23.03 -32.16
N MET A 819 -2.54 -22.81 -31.88
CA MET A 819 -1.53 -22.33 -32.85
C MET A 819 -1.42 -23.24 -34.09
N LEU A 820 -1.44 -24.56 -33.93
CA LEU A 820 -1.43 -25.51 -35.06
C LEU A 820 -2.71 -25.42 -35.93
N SER A 821 -3.85 -25.03 -35.36
CA SER A 821 -5.09 -24.87 -36.11
C SER A 821 -5.11 -23.59 -36.95
N GLU A 822 -4.42 -22.54 -36.51
CA GLU A 822 -4.28 -21.26 -37.20
C GLU A 822 -3.16 -21.27 -38.26
N LEU A 823 -1.97 -21.75 -37.87
CA LEU A 823 -0.74 -21.69 -38.70
C LEU A 823 -0.44 -22.98 -39.46
N GLY A 824 -1.10 -24.09 -39.11
CA GLY A 824 -0.82 -25.42 -39.66
C GLY A 824 0.48 -26.05 -39.15
N PHE A 825 0.73 -27.30 -39.56
CA PHE A 825 1.85 -28.12 -39.09
C PHE A 825 3.25 -27.67 -39.58
N ASN A 826 3.32 -26.75 -40.55
CA ASN A 826 4.57 -26.22 -41.11
C ASN A 826 4.84 -24.77 -40.62
N PHE A 827 4.47 -24.46 -39.38
CA PHE A 827 4.67 -23.15 -38.77
C PHE A 827 6.17 -22.86 -38.52
N ASP A 828 6.53 -21.57 -38.45
CA ASP A 828 7.89 -21.16 -38.08
C ASP A 828 8.10 -21.21 -36.55
N ARG A 829 9.19 -21.83 -36.11
CA ARG A 829 9.59 -21.88 -34.69
C ARG A 829 10.21 -20.57 -34.17
N SER A 830 10.52 -19.60 -35.03
CA SER A 830 10.80 -18.21 -34.63
C SER A 830 9.55 -17.31 -34.60
N SER A 831 8.35 -17.83 -34.91
CA SER A 831 7.11 -17.04 -34.82
C SER A 831 6.83 -16.53 -33.40
N SER A 832 6.19 -15.36 -33.31
CA SER A 832 5.78 -14.75 -32.03
C SER A 832 4.85 -15.65 -31.23
N ALA A 833 3.92 -16.36 -31.89
CA ALA A 833 3.02 -17.31 -31.26
C ALA A 833 3.78 -18.44 -30.55
N PHE A 834 4.66 -19.15 -31.26
CA PHE A 834 5.44 -20.25 -30.67
C PHE A 834 6.40 -19.75 -29.57
N CYS A 835 7.06 -18.62 -29.78
CA CYS A 835 7.91 -17.97 -28.77
C CYS A 835 7.12 -17.57 -27.51
N GLY A 836 5.87 -17.11 -27.65
CA GLY A 836 4.98 -16.79 -26.54
C GLY A 836 4.61 -18.00 -25.69
N ILE A 837 4.26 -19.13 -26.32
CA ILE A 837 4.00 -20.40 -25.61
C ILE A 837 5.26 -20.89 -24.88
N LYS A 838 6.44 -20.71 -25.48
CA LYS A 838 7.72 -21.06 -24.87
C LYS A 838 8.07 -20.17 -23.66
N GLU A 839 7.84 -18.86 -23.74
CA GLU A 839 8.00 -17.95 -22.58
C GLU A 839 7.00 -18.27 -21.46
N LEU A 840 5.75 -18.64 -21.79
CA LEU A 840 4.78 -19.12 -20.81
C LEU A 840 5.27 -20.40 -20.11
N ALA A 841 5.81 -21.36 -20.86
CA ALA A 841 6.42 -22.56 -20.30
C ALA A 841 7.62 -22.27 -19.39
N ARG A 842 8.48 -21.31 -19.76
CA ARG A 842 9.56 -20.82 -18.88
C ARG A 842 9.02 -20.21 -17.59
N ARG A 843 7.94 -19.41 -17.65
CA ARG A 843 7.27 -18.86 -16.45
C ARG A 843 6.65 -19.95 -15.58
N PHE A 844 5.99 -20.95 -16.17
CA PHE A 844 5.47 -22.11 -15.44
C PHE A 844 6.61 -22.92 -14.77
N SER A 845 7.74 -23.11 -15.44
CA SER A 845 8.92 -23.80 -14.91
C SER A 845 9.43 -23.14 -13.61
N LEU A 846 9.39 -21.82 -13.51
CA LEU A 846 9.76 -21.08 -12.28
C LEU A 846 8.83 -21.39 -11.08
N THR A 847 7.56 -21.72 -11.30
CA THR A 847 6.59 -21.96 -10.20
C THR A 847 6.92 -23.17 -9.31
N PHE A 848 7.75 -24.09 -9.80
CA PHE A 848 8.24 -25.25 -9.02
C PHE A 848 9.36 -24.89 -8.02
N GLY A 849 9.81 -23.64 -7.98
CA GLY A 849 10.78 -23.13 -7.00
C GLY A 849 12.21 -23.62 -7.21
N LEU A 850 13.00 -23.61 -6.12
CA LEU A 850 14.39 -24.09 -6.07
C LEU A 850 14.53 -25.49 -5.43
N ASP A 851 13.57 -25.88 -4.58
CA ASP A 851 13.57 -27.19 -3.90
C ASP A 851 13.09 -28.30 -4.85
N GLN A 852 14.01 -28.75 -5.71
CA GLN A 852 13.76 -29.81 -6.69
C GLN A 852 13.36 -31.16 -6.06
N LEU A 853 13.64 -31.39 -4.77
CA LEU A 853 13.21 -32.60 -4.07
C LEU A 853 11.71 -32.58 -3.76
N LYS A 854 11.16 -31.41 -3.36
CA LYS A 854 9.73 -31.25 -3.06
C LYS A 854 8.81 -31.27 -4.28
N THR A 855 9.33 -31.09 -5.50
CA THR A 855 8.56 -31.03 -6.77
C THR A 855 8.94 -32.12 -7.77
N ARG A 856 9.96 -32.94 -7.44
CA ARG A 856 10.50 -34.07 -8.20
C ARG A 856 9.49 -34.84 -9.05
N GLU A 857 8.51 -35.48 -8.40
CA GLU A 857 7.58 -36.41 -9.07
C GLU A 857 6.60 -35.70 -10.01
N ALA A 858 6.20 -34.47 -9.66
CA ALA A 858 5.34 -33.63 -10.48
C ALA A 858 6.02 -33.21 -11.78
N ILE A 859 7.29 -32.77 -11.70
CA ILE A 859 8.11 -32.41 -12.87
C ILE A 859 8.38 -33.67 -13.71
N ALA A 860 8.70 -34.81 -13.08
CA ALA A 860 8.90 -36.08 -13.79
C ALA A 860 7.61 -36.61 -14.46
N MET A 861 6.42 -36.25 -13.96
CA MET A 861 5.14 -36.55 -14.61
C MET A 861 4.86 -35.59 -15.78
N LEU A 862 5.06 -34.29 -15.60
CA LEU A 862 4.96 -33.28 -16.66
C LEU A 862 5.81 -33.63 -17.89
N HIS A 863 7.01 -34.16 -17.67
CA HIS A 863 7.86 -34.64 -18.77
C HIS A 863 7.38 -35.92 -19.45
N LYS A 864 6.60 -36.79 -18.80
CA LYS A 864 5.99 -37.97 -19.45
C LYS A 864 4.82 -37.55 -20.33
N ASP A 865 3.85 -36.84 -19.74
CA ASP A 865 2.67 -36.34 -20.44
C ASP A 865 3.05 -35.46 -21.64
N GLY A 866 4.12 -34.65 -21.52
CA GLY A 866 4.67 -33.87 -22.62
C GLY A 866 5.39 -34.68 -23.71
N ILE A 867 6.08 -35.78 -23.35
CA ILE A 867 6.66 -36.72 -24.33
C ILE A 867 5.54 -37.47 -25.06
N GLU A 868 4.56 -38.00 -24.33
CA GLU A 868 3.41 -38.73 -24.90
C GLU A 868 2.64 -37.85 -25.89
N PHE A 869 2.43 -36.57 -25.58
CA PHE A 869 1.84 -35.60 -26.51
C PHE A 869 2.69 -35.36 -27.77
N ALA A 870 4.02 -35.22 -27.63
CA ALA A 870 4.93 -34.96 -28.75
C ALA A 870 5.01 -36.12 -29.78
N PHE A 871 4.74 -37.36 -29.34
CA PHE A 871 4.71 -38.55 -30.19
C PHE A 871 3.30 -39.12 -30.44
N LYS A 872 2.25 -38.42 -30.01
CA LYS A 872 0.86 -38.89 -30.10
C LYS A 872 0.40 -39.13 -31.54
N GLU A 873 0.66 -38.18 -32.43
CA GLU A 873 0.21 -38.20 -33.82
C GLU A 873 1.41 -38.47 -34.75
N PRO A 874 1.41 -39.58 -35.51
CA PRO A 874 2.51 -39.94 -36.40
C PRO A 874 2.57 -39.04 -37.64
N SER A 875 3.71 -39.06 -38.34
CA SER A 875 3.90 -38.19 -39.51
C SER A 875 2.99 -38.60 -40.69
N PRO A 876 2.18 -37.69 -41.27
CA PRO A 876 1.32 -38.01 -42.42
C PRO A 876 2.11 -38.25 -43.72
N GLN A 877 3.42 -37.99 -43.71
CA GLN A 877 4.34 -38.20 -44.82
C GLN A 877 4.96 -39.61 -44.84
N GLY A 878 4.74 -40.42 -43.79
CA GLY A 878 5.22 -41.80 -43.68
C GLY A 878 6.45 -42.00 -42.79
N GLU A 879 6.97 -43.23 -42.77
CA GLU A 879 8.12 -43.62 -41.94
C GLU A 879 9.40 -42.89 -42.37
N GLY A 880 9.87 -41.97 -41.51
CA GLY A 880 11.11 -41.21 -41.71
C GLY A 880 10.97 -39.70 -41.51
N SER A 881 9.76 -39.15 -41.67
CA SER A 881 9.43 -37.74 -41.38
C SER A 881 9.12 -37.51 -39.89
N PRO A 882 9.25 -36.27 -39.38
CA PRO A 882 8.99 -35.96 -37.97
C PRO A 882 7.50 -36.12 -37.59
N PRO A 883 7.18 -36.59 -36.36
CA PRO A 883 5.83 -36.55 -35.80
C PRO A 883 5.25 -35.12 -35.78
N LEU A 884 3.94 -34.99 -35.88
CA LEU A 884 3.28 -33.68 -36.01
C LEU A 884 3.53 -32.75 -34.82
N ASN A 885 3.64 -33.32 -33.61
CA ASN A 885 3.82 -32.57 -32.38
C ASN A 885 5.29 -32.46 -31.93
N LEU A 886 6.27 -32.84 -32.76
CA LEU A 886 7.68 -32.94 -32.34
C LEU A 886 8.25 -31.60 -31.82
N ALA A 887 7.80 -30.48 -32.37
CA ALA A 887 8.19 -29.14 -31.95
C ALA A 887 7.81 -28.80 -30.50
N PHE A 888 6.82 -29.50 -29.91
CA PHE A 888 6.47 -29.34 -28.50
C PHE A 888 7.63 -29.67 -27.54
N LEU A 889 8.63 -30.44 -27.98
CA LEU A 889 9.82 -30.74 -27.19
C LEU A 889 10.71 -29.51 -26.95
N ASP A 890 10.69 -28.49 -27.81
CA ASP A 890 11.39 -27.21 -27.57
C ASP A 890 10.71 -26.43 -26.41
N ILE A 891 9.37 -26.51 -26.29
CA ILE A 891 8.60 -25.94 -25.18
C ILE A 891 8.86 -26.75 -23.89
N LEU A 892 8.83 -28.08 -23.97
CA LEU A 892 9.09 -28.98 -22.85
C LEU A 892 10.53 -28.86 -22.31
N SER A 893 11.47 -28.38 -23.12
CA SER A 893 12.87 -28.17 -22.71
C SER A 893 13.02 -27.14 -21.57
N GLU A 894 12.13 -26.16 -21.43
CA GLU A 894 12.17 -25.13 -20.37
C GLU A 894 12.00 -25.71 -18.95
N PHE A 895 11.32 -26.86 -18.83
CA PHE A 895 11.16 -27.59 -17.56
C PHE A 895 12.36 -28.49 -17.23
N SER A 896 13.19 -28.84 -18.22
CA SER A 896 14.32 -29.77 -18.04
C SER A 896 15.44 -29.23 -17.15
N SER A 897 15.43 -27.92 -16.85
CA SER A 897 16.29 -27.27 -15.85
C SER A 897 15.92 -27.64 -14.40
N LYS A 898 14.67 -28.04 -14.15
CA LYS A 898 14.13 -28.38 -12.82
C LYS A 898 14.22 -29.87 -12.47
N LEU A 899 14.53 -30.74 -13.45
CA LEU A 899 14.78 -32.16 -13.22
C LEU A 899 16.14 -32.40 -12.54
N ILE A 900 16.15 -33.14 -11.43
CA ILE A 900 17.37 -33.65 -10.80
C ILE A 900 18.12 -34.62 -11.72
N ARG A 901 19.45 -34.74 -11.56
CA ARG A 901 20.33 -35.62 -12.38
C ARG A 901 19.86 -37.07 -12.48
N GLN A 902 19.25 -37.63 -11.42
CA GLN A 902 18.69 -38.99 -11.45
C GLN A 902 17.49 -39.10 -12.40
N ASP A 903 16.59 -38.12 -12.38
CA ASP A 903 15.35 -38.18 -13.16
C ASP A 903 15.53 -37.72 -14.59
N LYS A 904 16.52 -36.88 -14.89
CA LYS A 904 16.96 -36.66 -16.28
C LYS A 904 17.26 -37.99 -16.98
N ARG A 905 17.92 -38.93 -16.29
CA ARG A 905 18.18 -40.29 -16.81
C ARG A 905 16.88 -41.10 -16.97
N THR A 906 15.98 -41.05 -15.98
CA THR A 906 14.69 -41.74 -16.02
C THR A 906 13.79 -41.24 -17.16
N VAL A 907 13.70 -39.92 -17.35
CA VAL A 907 12.97 -39.27 -18.45
C VAL A 907 13.62 -39.56 -19.79
N HIS A 908 14.95 -39.59 -19.88
CA HIS A 908 15.65 -39.99 -21.11
C HIS A 908 15.35 -41.45 -21.50
N MET A 909 15.38 -42.39 -20.53
CA MET A 909 14.97 -43.79 -20.74
C MET A 909 13.47 -43.96 -21.02
N TYR A 910 12.65 -42.94 -20.74
CA TYR A 910 11.24 -42.91 -21.14
C TYR A 910 11.11 -42.44 -22.60
N LEU A 911 11.81 -41.36 -22.98
CA LEU A 911 11.91 -40.84 -24.34
C LEU A 911 12.42 -41.91 -25.33
N GLU A 912 13.39 -42.73 -24.93
CA GLU A 912 13.91 -43.86 -25.72
C GLU A 912 12.88 -44.94 -26.06
N ARG A 913 11.67 -44.93 -25.46
CA ARG A 913 10.56 -45.82 -25.84
C ARG A 913 9.78 -45.34 -27.06
N PHE A 914 9.85 -44.04 -27.36
CA PHE A 914 9.15 -43.39 -28.47
C PHE A 914 10.10 -43.05 -29.64
N MET A 915 11.39 -42.83 -29.35
CA MET A 915 12.41 -42.64 -30.39
C MET A 915 12.80 -43.97 -31.05
N THR A 916 12.71 -44.06 -32.38
CA THR A 916 13.40 -45.13 -33.12
C THR A 916 14.89 -44.83 -33.30
N PHE A 917 15.69 -45.86 -33.59
CA PHE A 917 17.11 -45.71 -33.89
C PHE A 917 17.38 -44.78 -35.09
N GLN A 918 16.48 -44.76 -36.08
CA GLN A 918 16.59 -43.85 -37.23
C GLN A 918 16.38 -42.39 -36.81
N MET A 919 15.37 -42.11 -35.98
CA MET A 919 15.07 -40.75 -35.48
C MET A 919 16.26 -40.15 -34.70
N ALA A 920 16.96 -40.97 -33.91
CA ALA A 920 18.14 -40.54 -33.16
C ALA A 920 19.36 -40.20 -34.05
N LEU A 921 19.38 -40.66 -35.30
CA LEU A 921 20.42 -40.38 -36.29
C LEU A 921 20.12 -39.16 -37.17
N GLN A 922 18.88 -38.67 -37.22
CA GLN A 922 18.52 -37.51 -38.03
C GLN A 922 19.21 -36.22 -37.56
N ARG A 923 19.50 -35.31 -38.49
CA ARG A 923 20.26 -34.07 -38.25
C ARG A 923 19.71 -32.84 -39.00
N GLU A 924 18.56 -32.96 -39.65
CA GLU A 924 17.88 -31.86 -40.32
C GLU A 924 17.19 -30.93 -39.30
N ASP A 925 16.98 -29.66 -39.64
CA ASP A 925 16.47 -28.65 -38.69
C ASP A 925 15.07 -28.95 -38.16
N CYS A 926 14.27 -29.74 -38.87
CA CYS A 926 12.96 -30.22 -38.42
C CYS A 926 13.05 -31.23 -37.25
N TRP A 927 14.21 -31.88 -37.06
CA TRP A 927 14.50 -32.77 -35.93
C TRP A 927 15.20 -32.06 -34.76
N LEU A 928 15.56 -30.78 -34.91
CA LEU A 928 16.24 -30.01 -33.87
C LEU A 928 15.52 -30.01 -32.50
N PRO A 929 14.17 -29.96 -32.38
CA PRO A 929 13.50 -30.02 -31.08
C PRO A 929 13.83 -31.29 -30.29
N LEU A 930 13.93 -32.44 -30.97
CA LEU A 930 14.29 -33.72 -30.37
C LEU A 930 15.76 -33.74 -29.93
N ILE A 931 16.65 -33.14 -30.72
CA ILE A 931 18.08 -33.03 -30.42
C ILE A 931 18.29 -32.12 -29.20
N SER A 932 17.69 -30.93 -29.18
CA SER A 932 17.77 -29.97 -28.08
C SER A 932 17.26 -30.56 -26.77
N TYR A 933 16.07 -31.15 -26.77
CA TYR A 933 15.46 -31.76 -25.59
C TYR A 933 16.24 -32.99 -25.09
N ARG A 934 16.75 -33.83 -26.00
CA ARG A 934 17.65 -34.93 -25.63
C ARG A 934 18.92 -34.40 -24.97
N ASN A 935 19.54 -33.37 -25.54
CA ASN A 935 20.77 -32.79 -25.01
C ASN A 935 20.57 -32.22 -23.60
N SER A 936 19.46 -31.51 -23.32
CA SER A 936 19.21 -30.95 -21.98
C SER A 936 18.94 -32.00 -20.89
N LEU A 937 18.56 -33.22 -21.27
CA LEU A 937 18.53 -34.40 -20.39
C LEU A 937 19.90 -35.07 -20.25
N GLN A 938 20.76 -35.01 -21.27
CA GLN A 938 22.08 -35.65 -21.30
C GLN A 938 23.23 -34.80 -20.72
N THR A 939 23.11 -33.47 -20.63
CA THR A 939 24.16 -32.56 -20.11
C THR A 939 24.46 -32.71 -18.60
N GLY A 940 23.85 -33.68 -17.92
CA GLY A 940 24.31 -34.19 -16.62
C GLY A 940 25.25 -35.40 -16.71
N GLY A 941 25.87 -35.64 -17.88
CA GLY A 941 26.74 -36.78 -18.17
C GLY A 941 28.11 -36.72 -17.49
N ASP A 942 29.12 -36.24 -18.22
CA ASP A 942 30.54 -36.53 -17.96
C ASP A 942 31.45 -35.28 -18.08
N ASP A 943 31.52 -34.43 -17.06
CA ASP A 943 32.60 -33.40 -16.97
C ASP A 943 33.02 -33.06 -15.52
N ASP A 944 33.38 -34.09 -14.74
CA ASP A 944 34.14 -33.96 -13.48
C ASP A 944 35.52 -34.65 -13.57
N THR A 945 35.87 -35.23 -14.73
CA THR A 945 37.09 -36.03 -14.92
C THR A 945 37.77 -35.78 -16.27
N MET A 946 38.62 -34.75 -16.29
CA MET A 946 39.64 -34.42 -17.30
C MET A 946 39.19 -33.94 -18.70
N SER A 947 39.41 -32.64 -18.94
CA SER A 947 40.11 -32.18 -20.15
C SER A 947 41.09 -31.02 -19.89
N VAL A 948 42.14 -31.28 -19.09
CA VAL A 948 43.24 -30.31 -18.93
C VAL A 948 44.14 -30.31 -20.17
N ILE A 949 43.92 -29.30 -21.03
CA ILE A 949 44.82 -28.78 -22.09
C ILE A 949 45.02 -29.66 -23.34
N SER A 950 44.40 -29.21 -24.44
CA SER A 950 45.05 -29.11 -25.77
C SER A 950 44.31 -28.07 -26.64
N GLY A 951 44.94 -27.10 -27.30
CA GLY A 951 46.35 -26.68 -27.30
C GLY A 951 46.53 -25.41 -28.13
N ILE A 952 47.42 -24.49 -27.72
CA ILE A 952 47.49 -23.12 -28.25
C ILE A 952 48.40 -23.02 -29.49
N SER A 953 47.96 -22.28 -30.51
CA SER A 953 48.82 -21.71 -31.57
C SER A 953 48.21 -20.37 -32.05
N SER A 954 48.95 -19.30 -32.33
CA SER A 954 50.40 -19.21 -32.57
C SER A 954 51.03 -17.87 -32.15
N ARG A 955 52.32 -17.92 -31.75
CA ARG A 955 53.33 -16.82 -31.71
C ARG A 955 53.11 -15.70 -30.66
N GLY A 956 54.15 -15.18 -29.99
CA GLY A 956 55.60 -15.50 -30.03
C GLY A 956 56.32 -15.11 -28.72
N SER A 957 57.47 -15.74 -28.45
CA SER A 957 58.17 -15.69 -27.14
C SER A 957 59.38 -14.74 -27.12
N THR A 958 59.90 -14.35 -25.96
CA THR A 958 61.06 -14.98 -25.26
C THR A 958 61.48 -14.06 -24.07
N ILE A 959 62.21 -14.41 -22.98
CA ILE A 959 62.68 -15.65 -22.31
C ILE A 959 63.20 -15.26 -20.89
N ARG A 960 63.12 -16.11 -19.84
CA ARG A 960 64.26 -16.69 -19.05
C ARG A 960 63.92 -17.26 -17.64
N SER A 961 63.93 -18.60 -17.54
CA SER A 961 64.37 -19.47 -16.41
C SER A 961 63.89 -19.31 -14.94
N LYS A 962 63.41 -20.44 -14.38
CA LYS A 962 63.63 -20.87 -12.98
C LYS A 962 64.00 -22.38 -12.91
N LYS A 963 64.66 -22.79 -11.82
CA LYS A 963 65.02 -24.17 -11.38
C LYS A 963 65.20 -24.13 -9.84
N SER A 964 65.03 -25.19 -9.03
CA SER A 964 64.51 -26.55 -9.27
C SER A 964 64.37 -27.41 -7.99
N LYS A 965 63.24 -28.14 -7.84
CA LYS A 965 63.12 -29.50 -7.22
C LYS A 965 63.42 -29.67 -5.68
N PRO A 966 63.16 -30.84 -5.02
CA PRO A 966 62.14 -30.84 -3.94
C PRO A 966 62.38 -31.73 -2.67
N ALA A 967 61.36 -31.73 -1.79
CA ALA A 967 60.79 -32.88 -1.03
C ALA A 967 61.26 -33.30 0.40
N ALA A 968 60.22 -33.65 1.21
CA ALA A 968 60.11 -34.78 2.16
C ALA A 968 60.20 -34.59 3.71
N ALA A 969 59.18 -35.16 4.39
CA ALA A 969 59.22 -35.99 5.63
C ALA A 969 59.17 -35.41 7.08
N SER A 970 57.95 -35.41 7.66
CA SER A 970 57.53 -36.24 8.83
C SER A 970 57.76 -35.83 10.32
N LYS A 971 56.68 -36.02 11.12
CA LYS A 971 56.56 -36.53 12.53
C LYS A 971 56.60 -35.60 13.77
N ARG A 972 55.68 -35.94 14.72
CA ARG A 972 55.72 -35.82 16.22
C ARG A 972 55.51 -34.40 16.82
N LYS A 973 54.96 -34.19 18.04
CA LYS A 973 54.15 -35.00 19.02
C LYS A 973 53.60 -34.05 20.15
N LEU A 974 52.99 -34.62 21.21
CA LEU A 974 52.70 -34.10 22.59
C LEU A 974 51.25 -33.59 22.85
N PRO A 975 50.74 -33.59 24.12
CA PRO A 975 50.57 -34.76 25.01
C PRO A 975 49.21 -34.79 25.78
N GLU A 976 49.02 -35.76 26.70
CA GLU A 976 47.82 -35.92 27.59
C GLU A 976 48.21 -36.26 29.06
N ALA A 977 47.24 -36.12 29.98
CA ALA A 977 47.20 -36.55 31.41
C ALA A 977 48.16 -35.81 32.39
N GLU A 978 47.99 -35.75 33.73
CA GLU A 978 47.11 -36.37 34.79
C GLU A 978 46.76 -35.23 35.84
N GLU A 979 45.90 -35.26 36.89
CA GLU A 979 44.92 -36.16 37.55
C GLU A 979 43.95 -35.30 38.46
N ASN A 980 42.92 -35.90 39.11
CA ASN A 980 42.12 -35.41 40.28
C ASN A 980 41.12 -34.21 40.14
N SER A 981 39.96 -34.15 40.82
CA SER A 981 39.24 -35.11 41.72
C SER A 981 37.72 -34.77 41.88
N CYS A 982 36.89 -35.80 42.21
CA CYS A 982 35.56 -35.80 42.89
C CYS A 982 34.40 -34.84 42.48
N SER A 983 33.10 -35.20 42.57
CA SER A 983 32.39 -36.47 42.85
C SER A 983 30.85 -36.32 42.72
N SER A 984 30.13 -37.41 42.41
CA SER A 984 28.68 -37.65 42.70
C SER A 984 27.64 -36.81 41.91
N SER A 985 26.46 -37.32 41.49
CA SER A 985 25.90 -38.69 41.42
C SER A 985 24.58 -38.71 40.64
N ASP A 986 24.30 -39.86 39.99
CA ASP A 986 22.97 -40.47 39.73
C ASP A 986 21.89 -39.74 38.89
N ALA A 987 21.07 -40.41 38.06
CA ALA A 987 20.99 -41.84 37.72
C ALA A 987 20.58 -42.09 36.24
N VAL A 988 20.81 -43.31 35.76
CA VAL A 988 20.51 -43.79 34.40
C VAL A 988 19.52 -44.97 34.45
N TRP A 989 18.60 -45.05 33.50
CA TRP A 989 18.00 -46.32 33.03
C TRP A 989 17.91 -46.32 31.50
N MET A 990 17.87 -47.51 30.89
CA MET A 990 18.17 -47.72 29.46
C MET A 990 17.16 -48.62 28.72
N ASN A 991 17.23 -48.54 27.39
CA ASN A 991 17.09 -49.63 26.41
C ASN A 991 15.69 -50.12 25.94
N ARG A 992 15.50 -49.98 24.60
CA ARG A 992 15.40 -51.08 23.60
C ARG A 992 14.04 -51.41 22.92
N GLU A 993 14.01 -51.12 21.60
CA GLU A 993 13.37 -51.82 20.45
C GLU A 993 11.83 -52.01 20.27
N GLN A 994 11.39 -51.61 19.06
CA GLN A 994 10.39 -52.21 18.14
C GLN A 994 8.87 -51.87 18.17
N ASN A 995 8.36 -51.73 16.93
CA ASN A 995 6.99 -51.81 16.38
C ASN A 995 5.93 -50.69 16.54
N VAL A 996 5.79 -49.91 15.45
CA VAL A 996 4.56 -49.62 14.65
C VAL A 996 3.21 -49.44 15.38
N GLN A 997 2.66 -48.21 15.37
CA GLN A 997 1.29 -47.89 14.87
C GLN A 997 1.01 -46.38 14.73
N THR A 998 0.10 -46.04 13.81
CA THR A 998 -0.73 -44.82 13.57
C THR A 998 -0.44 -43.47 14.31
N PRO A 999 -0.41 -42.33 13.59
CA PRO A 999 -0.39 -40.98 14.19
C PRO A 999 -1.80 -40.47 14.56
N VAL A 1000 -1.95 -39.77 15.70
CA VAL A 1000 -3.21 -39.12 16.12
C VAL A 1000 -2.93 -37.79 16.86
N MET A 1001 -3.67 -36.76 16.44
CA MET A 1001 -3.90 -35.43 17.05
C MET A 1001 -2.76 -34.43 17.25
N ILE A 1002 -3.16 -33.16 17.15
CA ILE A 1002 -2.39 -31.92 17.30
C ILE A 1002 -2.77 -31.30 18.65
N HIS A 1003 -1.81 -30.67 19.35
CA HIS A 1003 -2.09 -29.95 20.60
C HIS A 1003 -2.50 -28.48 20.35
N SER A 1004 -3.69 -28.11 20.83
CA SER A 1004 -4.11 -26.71 20.94
C SER A 1004 -3.51 -26.04 22.19
N PRO A 1005 -3.04 -24.78 22.12
CA PRO A 1005 -2.76 -23.96 23.30
C PRO A 1005 -4.07 -23.44 23.95
N HIS A 1006 -4.04 -23.18 25.26
CA HIS A 1006 -5.24 -22.92 26.06
C HIS A 1006 -5.64 -21.44 26.13
N LEU A 1007 -6.95 -21.19 26.15
CA LEU A 1007 -7.55 -19.95 26.64
C LEU A 1007 -7.57 -19.95 28.18
N THR A 1008 -7.25 -18.82 28.81
CA THR A 1008 -7.46 -18.59 30.25
C THR A 1008 -8.32 -17.35 30.49
N SER A 1009 -9.52 -17.57 31.01
CA SER A 1009 -10.47 -16.51 31.39
C SER A 1009 -10.28 -16.05 32.84
N THR A 1010 -10.47 -14.76 33.10
CA THR A 1010 -10.73 -14.23 34.45
C THR A 1010 -11.84 -13.18 34.39
N VAL A 1011 -12.99 -13.50 34.99
CA VAL A 1011 -14.18 -12.62 35.05
C VAL A 1011 -14.13 -11.68 36.26
N LEU A 1012 -14.81 -10.54 36.12
CA LEU A 1012 -14.96 -9.43 37.05
C LEU A 1012 -15.29 -9.80 38.52
N ARG A 1013 -14.86 -8.93 39.44
CA ARG A 1013 -15.48 -8.71 40.75
C ARG A 1013 -15.47 -7.23 41.10
N ASP A 1014 -16.60 -6.74 41.63
CA ASP A 1014 -16.83 -5.33 41.95
C ASP A 1014 -17.91 -5.22 43.07
N PRO A 1015 -18.32 -4.02 43.54
CA PRO A 1015 -17.61 -3.16 44.48
C PRO A 1015 -18.28 -3.11 45.88
N LYS A 1016 -17.67 -2.43 46.87
CA LYS A 1016 -18.42 -1.64 47.90
C LYS A 1016 -17.59 -0.75 48.86
N LYS A 1017 -18.10 0.48 49.02
CA LYS A 1017 -18.18 1.34 50.24
C LYS A 1017 -17.03 2.28 50.70
N MET A 1018 -17.32 3.58 50.47
CA MET A 1018 -17.48 4.69 51.46
C MET A 1018 -16.45 5.84 51.57
N ARG A 1019 -17.03 7.05 51.61
CA ARG A 1019 -16.54 8.43 51.90
C ARG A 1019 -16.58 8.69 53.44
N PRO A 1020 -16.27 9.89 54.04
CA PRO A 1020 -16.10 11.25 53.44
C PRO A 1020 -15.01 12.20 54.02
N GLU A 1021 -14.92 13.39 53.39
CA GLU A 1021 -14.54 14.73 53.98
C GLU A 1021 -13.09 14.93 54.51
N ASP A 1022 -12.51 16.15 54.59
CA ASP A 1022 -13.07 17.53 54.49
C ASP A 1022 -12.03 18.60 54.01
N SER A 1023 -12.48 19.85 53.78
CA SER A 1023 -11.75 21.15 53.84
C SER A 1023 -10.74 21.56 52.73
N PHE A 1024 -10.56 22.85 52.32
CA PHE A 1024 -11.31 24.13 52.52
C PHE A 1024 -10.83 25.21 51.48
N THR A 1025 -11.72 26.11 51.01
CA THR A 1025 -11.56 27.53 50.48
C THR A 1025 -10.30 28.07 49.74
N ALA A 1026 -10.29 29.17 48.94
CA ALA A 1026 -11.24 29.90 48.06
C ALA A 1026 -10.60 31.25 47.56
N ALA A 1027 -11.05 31.82 46.41
CA ALA A 1027 -11.00 33.27 46.03
C ALA A 1027 -9.61 33.98 45.79
N TYR A 1028 -9.44 35.08 45.02
CA TYR A 1028 -10.26 35.81 44.00
C TYR A 1028 -9.41 36.83 43.14
N THR A 1029 -9.95 37.24 41.99
CA THR A 1029 -9.83 38.56 41.26
C THR A 1029 -8.51 39.15 40.71
N MET A 1030 -8.46 39.26 39.36
CA MET A 1030 -8.31 40.46 38.46
C MET A 1030 -8.35 41.90 39.08
N PRO A 1031 -7.89 43.01 38.43
CA PRO A 1031 -8.11 43.36 37.00
C PRO A 1031 -7.09 44.24 36.20
N ALA A 1032 -7.37 44.30 34.88
CA ALA A 1032 -7.32 45.34 33.80
C ALA A 1032 -6.84 46.82 34.09
N GLU A 1033 -6.68 47.79 33.15
CA GLU A 1033 -7.13 48.00 31.74
C GLU A 1033 -6.44 49.27 31.07
N GLN A 1034 -6.70 49.57 29.76
CA GLN A 1034 -6.59 50.88 29.02
C GLN A 1034 -5.20 51.43 28.57
N HIS A 1035 -5.01 52.25 27.50
CA HIS A 1035 -5.77 52.66 26.27
C HIS A 1035 -4.83 53.38 25.23
N GLN A 1036 -5.06 53.21 23.90
CA GLN A 1036 -5.05 54.19 22.74
C GLN A 1036 -4.04 55.39 22.58
N PRO A 1037 -3.93 56.14 21.43
CA PRO A 1037 -4.32 55.91 20.01
C PRO A 1037 -3.28 56.33 18.91
N VAL A 1038 -3.69 56.15 17.63
CA VAL A 1038 -3.18 56.54 16.28
C VAL A 1038 -3.09 58.09 16.07
N PRO A 1039 -2.15 58.73 15.29
CA PRO A 1039 -2.35 58.93 13.81
C PRO A 1039 -1.19 59.32 12.81
N THR A 1040 -1.51 59.10 11.51
CA THR A 1040 -1.16 59.87 10.27
C THR A 1040 0.20 59.86 9.53
N HIS A 1041 0.13 59.46 8.25
CA HIS A 1041 0.74 60.00 7.00
C HIS A 1041 2.22 60.47 6.91
N ARG A 1042 2.93 59.99 5.86
CA ARG A 1042 3.33 60.83 4.70
C ARG A 1042 3.81 60.02 3.46
N ARG A 1043 3.86 60.70 2.30
CA ARG A 1043 4.37 60.21 1.00
C ARG A 1043 5.84 60.59 0.77
N GLY A 1044 6.53 59.81 -0.06
CA GLY A 1044 7.66 60.24 -0.91
C GLY A 1044 8.58 59.05 -1.26
N SER A 1045 8.90 58.62 -2.49
CA SER A 1045 8.92 59.15 -3.87
C SER A 1045 10.33 59.49 -4.38
N GLY A 1046 10.80 58.76 -5.41
CA GLY A 1046 12.09 58.94 -6.06
C GLY A 1046 13.18 57.99 -5.52
N LEU A 1047 14.12 57.48 -6.33
CA LEU A 1047 14.36 57.66 -7.77
C LEU A 1047 14.88 56.34 -8.39
N MET A 1048 14.75 56.21 -9.71
CA MET A 1048 15.47 55.23 -10.52
C MET A 1048 16.85 55.77 -10.87
N GLU A 1049 17.83 54.89 -11.03
CA GLU A 1049 18.90 55.02 -12.03
C GLU A 1049 19.32 53.60 -12.42
N ASP A 1050 19.51 53.38 -13.73
CA ASP A 1050 19.66 52.07 -14.35
C ASP A 1050 21.14 51.66 -14.52
N ASP A 1051 21.40 50.38 -14.76
CA ASP A 1051 22.50 49.93 -15.64
C ASP A 1051 22.20 48.48 -16.10
N GLU A 1052 22.05 48.28 -17.41
CA GLU A 1052 21.99 46.97 -18.08
C GLU A 1052 23.43 46.43 -18.24
N GLU A 1053 23.73 45.13 -18.28
CA GLU A 1053 23.61 44.18 -19.41
C GLU A 1053 24.44 42.92 -19.04
N PRO A 1054 24.46 41.81 -19.83
CA PRO A 1054 23.52 41.39 -20.86
C PRO A 1054 22.98 39.96 -20.64
N ILE A 1055 21.92 39.62 -21.37
CA ILE A 1055 21.40 38.25 -21.53
C ILE A 1055 22.14 37.54 -22.69
N VAL A 1056 22.31 36.22 -22.60
CA VAL A 1056 22.65 35.35 -23.75
C VAL A 1056 21.70 34.16 -23.76
N GLU A 1057 20.82 34.10 -24.77
CA GLU A 1057 19.89 33.00 -25.01
C GLU A 1057 20.46 31.96 -26.01
N ASP A 1058 19.62 30.98 -26.36
CA ASP A 1058 19.76 29.97 -27.41
C ASP A 1058 20.88 28.91 -27.30
N VAL A 1059 20.48 27.71 -26.85
CA VAL A 1059 20.51 26.51 -27.73
C VAL A 1059 19.26 25.65 -27.48
N MET A 1060 18.41 25.47 -28.49
CA MET A 1060 17.49 24.32 -28.57
C MET A 1060 18.10 23.23 -29.48
N MET A 1061 18.21 22.00 -28.98
CA MET A 1061 18.41 20.76 -29.76
C MET A 1061 17.73 19.63 -28.95
N SER A 1062 16.63 19.03 -29.38
CA SER A 1062 16.42 18.08 -30.50
C SER A 1062 16.53 16.61 -30.06
N SER A 1063 15.71 15.74 -30.65
CA SER A 1063 15.58 14.32 -30.34
C SER A 1063 16.55 13.40 -31.10
N GLU A 1064 16.48 12.12 -30.77
CA GLU A 1064 17.00 10.93 -31.46
C GLU A 1064 18.43 10.44 -31.16
N ASP A 1065 18.53 9.10 -31.17
CA ASP A 1065 19.69 8.20 -31.21
C ASP A 1065 20.91 8.41 -30.29
N ARG A 1066 20.92 7.60 -29.21
CA ARG A 1066 22.05 6.67 -29.01
C ARG A 1066 21.72 5.44 -28.15
N LEU A 1067 21.94 4.26 -28.74
CA LEU A 1067 22.01 2.95 -28.08
C LEU A 1067 23.49 2.57 -27.81
N GLU A 1068 23.65 1.40 -27.16
CA GLU A 1068 24.88 0.63 -26.91
C GLU A 1068 25.66 0.90 -25.60
N ASP A 1069 26.24 -0.19 -25.09
CA ASP A 1069 27.21 -0.36 -23.99
C ASP A 1069 26.87 0.12 -22.56
N ILE A 1070 26.03 -0.66 -21.86
CA ILE A 1070 26.25 -1.00 -20.43
C ILE A 1070 26.13 -2.52 -20.26
N ASN A 1071 27.21 -3.17 -19.80
CA ASN A 1071 27.24 -4.61 -19.53
C ASN A 1071 28.21 -4.93 -18.38
N GLU A 1072 27.72 -4.80 -17.14
CA GLU A 1072 28.38 -5.26 -15.91
C GLU A 1072 27.36 -5.90 -14.97
N GLY A 1073 27.79 -6.88 -14.17
CA GLY A 1073 26.91 -7.89 -13.57
C GLY A 1073 26.12 -7.42 -12.35
N MET A 1074 24.98 -8.08 -12.12
CA MET A 1074 24.18 -7.97 -10.89
C MET A 1074 24.03 -9.34 -10.22
N ASP A 1075 24.20 -9.39 -8.91
CA ASP A 1075 24.03 -10.62 -8.11
C ASP A 1075 22.56 -11.06 -8.03
N PHE A 1076 22.34 -12.38 -8.09
CA PHE A 1076 21.08 -12.95 -8.58
C PHE A 1076 20.19 -13.54 -7.47
N ASP A 1077 19.94 -12.79 -6.38
CA ASP A 1077 19.21 -13.33 -5.21
C ASP A 1077 18.09 -12.45 -4.61
N THR A 1078 17.59 -11.45 -5.35
CA THR A 1078 16.19 -10.96 -5.22
C THR A 1078 15.76 -10.24 -6.50
N MET A 1079 14.83 -10.84 -7.26
CA MET A 1079 14.12 -10.15 -8.34
C MET A 1079 12.61 -10.20 -8.10
N ASP A 1080 12.05 -9.07 -7.63
CA ASP A 1080 10.77 -8.65 -8.20
C ASP A 1080 11.00 -8.30 -9.67
N ILE A 1081 10.02 -8.56 -10.53
CA ILE A 1081 10.18 -8.43 -11.99
C ILE A 1081 9.87 -6.99 -12.38
N ASP A 1082 10.92 -6.16 -12.47
CA ASP A 1082 10.80 -4.81 -13.04
C ASP A 1082 10.45 -4.89 -14.53
N LEU A 1083 9.24 -4.42 -14.83
CA LEU A 1083 8.76 -4.03 -16.16
C LEU A 1083 8.61 -2.50 -16.16
N PRO A 1084 8.66 -1.82 -17.33
CA PRO A 1084 8.58 -0.37 -17.39
C PRO A 1084 7.35 0.18 -16.68
N ALA A 1085 7.52 1.32 -15.99
CA ALA A 1085 6.53 1.88 -15.09
C ALA A 1085 5.24 2.33 -15.83
N SER A 1086 4.25 1.44 -15.87
CA SER A 1086 2.86 1.78 -16.20
C SER A 1086 2.32 2.84 -15.22
N LYS A 1087 1.53 3.79 -15.74
CA LYS A 1087 0.84 4.82 -14.94
C LYS A 1087 -0.11 4.19 -13.91
N ASN A 1088 -0.72 3.06 -14.26
CA ASN A 1088 -1.78 2.33 -13.54
C ASN A 1088 -1.28 1.61 -12.26
N ARG A 1089 -0.17 2.06 -11.66
CA ARG A 1089 0.32 1.58 -10.35
C ARG A 1089 -0.37 2.30 -9.18
N ARG A 1090 -1.17 3.34 -9.44
CA ARG A 1090 -1.85 4.14 -8.41
C ARG A 1090 -3.10 3.44 -7.85
N GLU A 1091 -4.02 2.98 -8.70
CA GLU A 1091 -5.27 2.32 -8.26
C GLU A 1091 -5.04 0.88 -7.77
N ARG A 1092 -4.01 0.18 -8.28
CA ARG A 1092 -3.70 -1.22 -7.86
C ARG A 1092 -3.43 -1.40 -6.36
N THR A 1093 -3.23 -0.31 -5.61
CA THR A 1093 -3.08 -0.34 -4.15
C THR A 1093 -4.42 -0.47 -3.39
N GLU A 1094 -5.55 -0.20 -4.05
CA GLU A 1094 -6.91 -0.35 -3.50
C GLU A 1094 -7.48 -1.76 -3.76
N LEU A 1095 -6.97 -2.44 -4.80
CA LEU A 1095 -7.36 -3.77 -5.25
C LEU A 1095 -6.87 -4.94 -4.35
N LYS A 1096 -7.21 -4.89 -3.06
CA LYS A 1096 -6.97 -5.99 -2.10
C LYS A 1096 -8.19 -6.41 -1.25
N PRO A 1097 -9.21 -7.03 -1.84
CA PRO A 1097 -9.79 -8.24 -1.28
C PRO A 1097 -8.75 -9.36 -1.36
N ASP A 1098 -8.49 -10.08 -0.25
CA ASP A 1098 -7.63 -11.27 -0.29
C ASP A 1098 -8.51 -12.49 -0.66
N TYR A 1099 -8.88 -12.56 -1.95
CA TYR A 1099 -9.91 -13.45 -2.55
C TYR A 1099 -9.80 -14.97 -2.21
N PHE A 1100 -8.73 -15.39 -1.54
CA PHE A 1100 -8.40 -16.80 -1.27
C PHE A 1100 -7.99 -17.08 0.20
N ASP A 1101 -8.36 -16.22 1.15
CA ASP A 1101 -8.21 -16.52 2.60
C ASP A 1101 -9.16 -17.68 3.00
N PRO A 1102 -8.66 -18.79 3.61
CA PRO A 1102 -9.53 -19.83 4.15
C PRO A 1102 -10.48 -19.35 5.26
N SER A 1103 -10.19 -18.21 5.87
CA SER A 1103 -11.08 -17.54 6.83
C SER A 1103 -12.35 -17.02 6.16
N SER A 1104 -12.28 -16.59 4.90
CA SER A 1104 -13.37 -15.89 4.21
C SER A 1104 -14.37 -16.79 3.48
N ILE A 1105 -14.35 -18.09 3.73
CA ILE A 1105 -15.39 -19.02 3.27
C ILE A 1105 -16.74 -18.74 3.96
N MET A 1106 -16.71 -18.04 5.10
CA MET A 1106 -17.87 -17.61 5.90
C MET A 1106 -17.69 -16.15 6.35
N ASP A 1107 -17.24 -15.28 5.44
CA ASP A 1107 -17.07 -13.83 5.65
C ASP A 1107 -17.89 -13.10 4.58
N ASP A 1108 -18.74 -12.18 5.02
CA ASP A 1108 -19.70 -11.42 4.21
C ASP A 1108 -19.06 -10.61 3.06
N SER A 1109 -17.73 -10.43 3.08
CA SER A 1109 -16.99 -9.78 2.00
C SER A 1109 -16.70 -10.66 0.76
N VAL A 1110 -16.98 -11.97 0.81
CA VAL A 1110 -16.61 -12.95 -0.24
C VAL A 1110 -17.80 -13.81 -0.74
N LEU A 1111 -18.95 -13.68 -0.10
CA LEU A 1111 -20.26 -14.20 -0.52
C LEU A 1111 -21.19 -13.02 -0.78
N ASN A 1112 -22.06 -13.08 -1.78
CA ASN A 1112 -23.13 -12.06 -1.97
C ASN A 1112 -24.29 -12.22 -0.96
N VAL A 1113 -24.00 -12.65 0.27
CA VAL A 1113 -24.97 -12.87 1.35
C VAL A 1113 -24.35 -12.38 2.65
N SER A 1114 -24.99 -11.42 3.31
CA SER A 1114 -24.58 -10.98 4.64
C SER A 1114 -25.18 -11.89 5.69
N MET A 1115 -24.38 -12.74 6.35
CA MET A 1115 -24.89 -13.77 7.27
C MET A 1115 -24.02 -14.10 8.49
N TYR A 1116 -23.04 -13.25 8.85
CA TYR A 1116 -22.25 -13.40 10.09
C TYR A 1116 -22.03 -12.09 10.87
#